data_AF-V2XGQ5-F1
#
_entry.id   AF-V2XGQ5-F1
#
_cell.length_a   1.000
_cell.length_b   1.000
_cell.length_c   1.000
_cell.angle_alpha   90.00
_cell.angle_beta   90.00
_cell.angle_gamma   90.00
#
_symmetry.space_group_name_H-M   'P 1'
#
loop_
_entity.id
_entity.type
_entity.pdbx_description
1 polymer ?
#
loop_
_entity_poly.entity_id
_entity_poly.type
_entity_poly.pdbx_seq_one_letter_code
_entity_poly.pdbx_strand_id
1 'polypeptide(L)'
;MYRIGVDVGGTNTDSVLLDIRPHKINDLRNRGVVAFYKHPTTPNVTDGIELAVKKVLDESGVKREEVLSLTIGTTHFINAVVQSDSSRLSKVAVIRLAAPYTIECPAFIDFPAHLERVMNGHTAIISGGLQIDGRTINPIVESELVEQAEIIKAKGIKDVVLVGVFSPLDVSGDHEYTARDILRRHLGDSYNIVCSRDVGQVGLLERENASILNASISSFAQRTVKGFQDAMKRLGLRCPLYITQNDGTLTTAASAARLPIRTFSSGATNSMRGASFLAGVGLTTGSGKAMLVADVGGTTTDCGVLLPSGFPRQAATFIEVGGVRTNFAMPDLHSVGLGGGSRVRVSEGKVTVGPDSVGHYLTRDALCFGGSVLTATDICVRAGAADIEVQGDARARVEEISKEIVKKAKVQMRKMFENLVDRMKTSPEDCTLLLVGGGSILAPEKIEGVSEIITPPYHSVANAVGAAIANVSGEVDTIEVLQGRSLPDVLERIKTEARRKCVETGAKQESVKVVEVQVLPVQYVTNQATRIIVRAIGEIGDASPEKVMVSCEDCLVDHETDWPETAADTPPPSMTPREEEESVNYETYRPLIKDGIWYLSETDLAFIMEGCGILGTGGGGTPYPAYLMCRAILRNGGSIRIIDHTSLPDGAEIVRGCIMGSPSVSGERVMGGLPIVEAGKELRKFMGVGEYQATICDEIGGGNGMKSLITSFYYNLPALDADLMGRAYPMLNQVLPAVYDRPNALIPCGLCDGDGNVALLTKTKNEFLVETLMRTMTTEMGSSAAFVPPPLALKDARDYGVVRTQSQAWWIGRAVAICRQKNDLKSVPDEILKLQTGKCIFVGKITNVSREVRDGFTWGEVTIARLRDDELEDSSAVSTAEDDSVMVIPFQNENLVAYIDKPDGARTMVAIVPDLITVLDSQSGSHLGTQMYSYGSRVTVIALAGSPLWTTPEGLRIGGPEAFGLKDSYTPIGQYITPKSVIETYQS
;
A
#
# COMPACT_ATOMS: atom_id res chain seq x y z
N MET A 1 35.89 -19.57 -9.54
CA MET A 1 35.01 -18.42 -9.79
C MET A 1 34.28 -18.14 -8.50
N TYR A 2 34.44 -16.92 -7.99
CA TYR A 2 33.94 -16.53 -6.68
C TYR A 2 33.03 -15.31 -6.78
N ARG A 3 32.06 -15.17 -5.87
CA ARG A 3 31.24 -13.97 -5.72
C ARG A 3 31.35 -13.46 -4.30
N ILE A 4 31.32 -12.14 -4.14
CA ILE A 4 31.27 -11.52 -2.83
C ILE A 4 29.88 -10.91 -2.66
N GLY A 5 29.20 -11.28 -1.58
CA GLY A 5 27.95 -10.65 -1.16
C GLY A 5 28.17 -9.89 0.12
N VAL A 6 27.68 -8.66 0.19
CA VAL A 6 27.72 -7.80 1.37
C VAL A 6 26.30 -7.35 1.68
N ASP A 7 25.90 -7.39 2.93
CA ASP A 7 24.65 -6.81 3.40
C ASP A 7 24.94 -5.80 4.51
N VAL A 8 24.57 -4.55 4.26
CA VAL A 8 24.76 -3.43 5.19
C VAL A 8 23.43 -3.13 5.86
N GLY A 9 23.24 -3.67 7.06
CA GLY A 9 22.09 -3.40 7.92
C GLY A 9 22.30 -2.23 8.88
N GLY A 10 21.27 -1.87 9.63
CA GLY A 10 21.36 -0.83 10.67
C GLY A 10 22.21 -1.23 11.89
N THR A 11 22.38 -2.53 12.14
CA THR A 11 23.12 -3.06 13.30
C THR A 11 24.47 -3.65 12.92
N ASN A 12 24.50 -4.51 11.90
CA ASN A 12 25.69 -5.21 11.46
C ASN A 12 25.87 -5.09 9.95
N THR A 13 27.13 -5.14 9.53
CA THR A 13 27.53 -5.33 8.14
C THR A 13 28.13 -6.73 8.00
N ASP A 14 27.50 -7.51 7.13
CA ASP A 14 27.80 -8.91 6.88
C ASP A 14 28.42 -9.08 5.49
N SER A 15 29.46 -9.90 5.37
CA SER A 15 30.15 -10.16 4.11
C SER A 15 30.44 -11.64 3.96
N VAL A 16 30.27 -12.18 2.75
CA VAL A 16 30.51 -13.58 2.43
C VAL A 16 31.23 -13.70 1.09
N LEU A 17 32.21 -14.60 1.02
CA LEU A 17 32.82 -15.04 -0.22
C LEU A 17 32.32 -16.45 -0.58
N LEU A 18 31.67 -16.55 -1.74
CA LEU A 18 31.00 -17.76 -2.23
C LEU A 18 31.72 -18.34 -3.46
N ASP A 19 32.01 -19.64 -3.40
CA ASP A 19 32.48 -20.44 -4.53
C ASP A 19 31.29 -20.98 -5.34
N ILE A 20 31.11 -20.44 -6.54
CA ILE A 20 29.92 -20.73 -7.36
C ILE A 20 30.04 -21.97 -8.23
N ARG A 21 31.09 -22.79 -8.07
CA ARG A 21 31.25 -24.01 -8.86
C ARG A 21 30.17 -25.04 -8.47
N PRO A 22 29.54 -25.75 -9.42
CA PRO A 22 28.40 -26.65 -9.12
C PRO A 22 28.66 -27.67 -8.01
N HIS A 23 29.84 -28.28 -7.99
CA HIS A 23 30.22 -29.28 -6.98
C HIS A 23 30.42 -28.69 -5.56
N LYS A 24 30.56 -27.36 -5.44
CA LYS A 24 30.68 -26.64 -4.16
C LYS A 24 29.33 -26.13 -3.68
N ILE A 25 28.54 -25.54 -4.58
CA ILE A 25 27.17 -25.10 -4.26
C ILE A 25 26.29 -26.30 -3.83
N ASN A 26 26.48 -27.46 -4.44
CA ASN A 26 25.70 -28.67 -4.12
C ASN A 26 26.18 -29.39 -2.85
N ASP A 27 27.25 -28.94 -2.19
CA ASP A 27 27.69 -29.46 -0.89
C ASP A 27 26.80 -28.88 0.22
N LEU A 28 25.91 -29.70 0.78
CA LEU A 28 24.98 -29.27 1.83
C LEU A 28 25.65 -28.80 3.14
N ARG A 29 26.95 -29.06 3.34
CA ARG A 29 27.66 -28.64 4.56
C ARG A 29 28.04 -27.17 4.56
N ASN A 30 28.50 -26.65 3.42
CA ASN A 30 29.01 -25.29 3.30
C ASN A 30 28.36 -24.48 2.17
N ARG A 31 27.67 -25.13 1.22
CA ARG A 31 26.97 -24.49 0.10
C ARG A 31 27.85 -23.55 -0.71
N GLY A 32 29.16 -23.81 -0.73
CA GLY A 32 30.15 -22.95 -1.37
C GLY A 32 30.61 -21.75 -0.56
N VAL A 33 30.15 -21.55 0.69
CA VAL A 33 30.68 -20.50 1.58
C VAL A 33 32.14 -20.83 1.93
N VAL A 34 33.05 -19.92 1.56
CA VAL A 34 34.51 -20.07 1.78
C VAL A 34 34.97 -19.29 3.00
N ALA A 35 34.51 -18.06 3.14
CA ALA A 35 34.79 -17.17 4.25
C ALA A 35 33.60 -16.25 4.48
N PHE A 36 33.41 -15.81 5.72
CA PHE A 36 32.39 -14.83 6.09
C PHE A 36 32.91 -13.92 7.20
N TYR A 37 32.43 -12.69 7.24
CA TYR A 37 32.79 -11.72 8.26
C TYR A 37 31.56 -10.92 8.66
N LYS A 38 31.38 -10.74 9.97
CA LYS A 38 30.27 -9.98 10.58
C LYS A 38 30.85 -8.99 11.56
N HIS A 39 30.49 -7.73 11.42
CA HIS A 39 30.91 -6.67 12.35
C HIS A 39 29.82 -5.61 12.53
N PRO A 40 29.85 -4.84 13.63
CA PRO A 40 28.94 -3.72 13.82
C PRO A 40 29.04 -2.72 12.67
N THR A 41 27.91 -2.22 12.18
CA THR A 41 27.87 -1.22 11.10
C THR A 41 28.57 0.06 11.54
N THR A 42 29.50 0.53 10.70
CA THR A 42 30.28 1.75 10.95
C THR A 42 29.49 3.01 10.54
N PRO A 43 29.76 4.18 11.16
CA PRO A 43 29.15 5.44 10.72
C PRO A 43 29.43 5.77 9.26
N ASN A 44 30.67 5.52 8.81
CA ASN A 44 31.03 5.56 7.40
C ASN A 44 30.82 4.16 6.79
N VAL A 45 29.77 4.02 5.99
CA VAL A 45 29.38 2.75 5.34
C VAL A 45 30.47 2.24 4.42
N THR A 46 31.15 3.14 3.71
CA THR A 46 32.20 2.79 2.75
C THR A 46 33.36 2.08 3.45
N ASP A 47 33.78 2.59 4.61
CA ASP A 47 34.87 2.00 5.38
C ASP A 47 34.46 0.62 5.96
N GLY A 48 33.20 0.47 6.38
CA GLY A 48 32.66 -0.80 6.86
C GLY A 48 32.62 -1.87 5.78
N ILE A 49 32.21 -1.51 4.56
CA ILE A 49 32.27 -2.43 3.40
C ILE A 49 33.71 -2.77 3.06
N GLU A 50 34.62 -1.78 3.05
CA GLU A 50 36.03 -2.01 2.75
C GLU A 50 36.64 -3.00 3.73
N LEU A 51 36.39 -2.81 5.03
CA LEU A 51 36.83 -3.71 6.08
C LEU A 51 36.25 -5.12 5.90
N ALA A 52 34.95 -5.23 5.66
CA ALA A 52 34.26 -6.51 5.54
C ALA A 52 34.71 -7.32 4.31
N VAL A 53 34.91 -6.65 3.17
CA VAL A 53 35.41 -7.30 1.95
C VAL A 53 36.88 -7.68 2.08
N LYS A 54 37.71 -6.81 2.69
CA LYS A 54 39.12 -7.11 2.94
C LYS A 54 39.29 -8.35 3.82
N LYS A 55 38.51 -8.46 4.90
CA LYS A 55 38.59 -9.61 5.82
C LYS A 55 38.27 -10.94 5.15
N VAL A 56 37.19 -11.02 4.37
CA VAL A 56 36.85 -12.27 3.67
C VAL A 56 37.85 -12.63 2.57
N LEU A 57 38.49 -11.64 1.93
CA LEU A 57 39.57 -11.88 0.97
C LEU A 57 40.84 -12.40 1.66
N ASP A 58 41.24 -11.77 2.77
CA ASP A 58 42.42 -12.15 3.54
C ASP A 58 42.27 -13.56 4.14
N GLU A 59 41.10 -13.89 4.71
CA GLU A 59 40.82 -15.21 5.30
C GLU A 59 40.67 -16.33 4.26
N SER A 60 40.11 -16.03 3.08
CA SER A 60 39.93 -17.03 2.03
C SER A 60 41.19 -17.33 1.22
N GLY A 61 42.14 -16.40 1.16
CA GLY A 61 43.34 -16.50 0.31
C GLY A 61 43.05 -16.47 -1.19
N VAL A 62 41.83 -16.08 -1.60
CA VAL A 62 41.40 -16.02 -3.00
C VAL A 62 42.00 -14.80 -3.70
N LYS A 63 42.48 -14.99 -4.93
CA LYS A 63 42.99 -13.90 -5.77
C LYS A 63 41.87 -12.98 -6.21
N ARG A 64 42.13 -11.67 -6.19
CA ARG A 64 41.15 -10.62 -6.54
C ARG A 64 40.61 -10.77 -7.96
N GLU A 65 41.41 -11.30 -8.88
CA GLU A 65 41.06 -11.52 -10.29
C GLU A 65 40.07 -12.70 -10.49
N GLU A 66 39.92 -13.57 -9.49
CA GLU A 66 38.99 -14.71 -9.56
C GLU A 66 37.58 -14.38 -9.04
N VAL A 67 37.40 -13.15 -8.54
CA VAL A 67 36.12 -12.62 -8.09
C VAL A 67 35.33 -12.12 -9.30
N LEU A 68 34.19 -12.75 -9.57
CA LEU A 68 33.32 -12.47 -10.72
C LEU A 68 32.46 -11.21 -10.51
N SER A 69 32.04 -10.93 -9.28
CA SER A 69 31.19 -9.77 -8.95
C SER A 69 31.22 -9.47 -7.46
N LEU A 70 30.94 -8.21 -7.13
CA LEU A 70 30.62 -7.75 -5.79
C LEU A 70 29.15 -7.32 -5.79
N THR A 71 28.35 -7.89 -4.89
CA THR A 71 26.95 -7.51 -4.70
C THR A 71 26.76 -6.89 -3.33
N ILE A 72 26.03 -5.77 -3.25
CA ILE A 72 25.70 -5.09 -2.01
C ILE A 72 24.18 -5.01 -1.82
N GLY A 73 23.69 -5.48 -0.68
CA GLY A 73 22.38 -5.11 -0.13
C GLY A 73 22.55 -4.01 0.92
N THR A 74 21.65 -3.03 0.97
CA THR A 74 21.73 -1.96 1.97
C THR A 74 20.37 -1.44 2.39
N THR A 75 20.17 -1.26 3.70
CA THR A 75 18.97 -0.62 4.27
C THR A 75 19.16 0.88 4.53
N HIS A 76 20.32 1.45 4.16
CA HIS A 76 20.61 2.86 4.43
C HIS A 76 19.65 3.83 3.75
N PHE A 77 19.15 3.49 2.56
CA PHE A 77 18.25 4.37 1.83
C PHE A 77 16.87 4.46 2.48
N ILE A 78 16.26 3.33 2.84
CA ILE A 78 14.96 3.34 3.52
C ILE A 78 15.04 4.04 4.88
N ASN A 79 16.15 3.89 5.60
CA ASN A 79 16.34 4.53 6.91
C ASN A 79 16.34 6.06 6.82
N ALA A 80 16.85 6.67 5.74
CA ALA A 80 16.80 8.12 5.56
C ALA A 80 15.36 8.64 5.51
N VAL A 81 14.45 7.90 4.86
CA VAL A 81 13.02 8.23 4.79
C VAL A 81 12.35 7.99 6.14
N VAL A 82 12.54 6.81 6.74
CA VAL A 82 11.90 6.44 8.02
C VAL A 82 12.32 7.36 9.17
N GLN A 83 13.58 7.81 9.16
CA GLN A 83 14.12 8.74 10.16
C GLN A 83 13.91 10.21 9.80
N SER A 84 13.37 10.51 8.61
CA SER A 84 13.14 11.87 8.12
C SER A 84 14.41 12.74 8.16
N ASP A 85 15.53 12.14 7.75
CA ASP A 85 16.86 12.75 7.88
C ASP A 85 17.08 13.84 6.82
N SER A 86 16.90 15.10 7.22
CA SER A 86 17.10 16.27 6.36
C SER A 86 18.52 16.43 5.78
N SER A 87 19.53 15.71 6.30
CA SER A 87 20.89 15.72 5.72
C SER A 87 21.03 14.77 4.53
N ARG A 88 20.12 13.80 4.40
CA ARG A 88 20.11 12.76 3.36
C ARG A 88 18.95 12.90 2.38
N LEU A 89 17.98 13.75 2.68
CA LEU A 89 16.80 14.01 1.87
C LEU A 89 16.85 15.42 1.30
N SER A 90 16.55 15.54 0.01
CA SER A 90 16.57 16.80 -0.74
C SER A 90 15.14 17.32 -0.95
N LYS A 91 15.00 18.64 -1.10
CA LYS A 91 13.75 19.25 -1.57
C LYS A 91 13.50 18.88 -3.02
N VAL A 92 12.25 18.63 -3.35
CA VAL A 92 11.78 18.19 -4.68
C VAL A 92 10.79 19.22 -5.23
N ALA A 93 10.92 19.51 -6.53
CA ALA A 93 9.92 20.22 -7.30
C ALA A 93 9.04 19.20 -8.06
N VAL A 94 7.73 19.25 -7.89
CA VAL A 94 6.78 18.32 -8.52
C VAL A 94 5.96 19.06 -9.56
N ILE A 95 6.04 18.63 -10.82
CA ILE A 95 5.25 19.17 -11.93
C ILE A 95 4.32 18.08 -12.42
N ARG A 96 3.01 18.31 -12.26
CA ARG A 96 1.97 17.41 -12.77
C ARG A 96 1.50 17.82 -14.16
N LEU A 97 1.55 16.87 -15.09
CA LEU A 97 0.94 16.95 -16.42
C LEU A 97 -0.50 16.42 -16.30
N ALA A 98 -1.38 17.24 -15.76
CA ALA A 98 -2.71 16.79 -15.34
C ALA A 98 -3.82 17.84 -15.52
N ALA A 99 -3.49 19.10 -15.81
CA ALA A 99 -4.51 20.15 -15.88
C ALA A 99 -5.56 19.85 -16.96
N PRO A 100 -6.86 20.07 -16.67
CA PRO A 100 -7.40 20.72 -15.47
C PRO A 100 -7.72 19.76 -14.31
N TYR A 101 -7.40 18.47 -14.43
CA TYR A 101 -7.68 17.47 -13.41
C TYR A 101 -6.77 17.59 -12.19
N THR A 102 -7.24 17.05 -11.07
CA THR A 102 -6.44 16.87 -9.84
C THR A 102 -5.98 18.19 -9.18
N ILE A 103 -6.46 19.36 -9.64
CA ILE A 103 -6.16 20.67 -9.05
C ILE A 103 -6.48 20.71 -7.55
N GLU A 104 -7.57 20.08 -7.15
CA GLU A 104 -8.06 20.07 -5.77
C GLU A 104 -7.34 19.06 -4.86
N CYS A 105 -6.50 18.21 -5.44
CA CYS A 105 -5.76 17.17 -4.73
C CYS A 105 -4.26 17.34 -4.99
N PRO A 106 -3.61 18.45 -4.59
CA PRO A 106 -2.23 18.79 -4.95
C PRO A 106 -1.18 17.74 -4.52
N ALA A 107 0.04 17.84 -5.05
CA ALA A 107 1.15 17.01 -4.60
C ALA A 107 1.48 17.27 -3.12
N PHE A 108 2.07 16.28 -2.44
CA PHE A 108 2.32 16.25 -0.99
C PHE A 108 1.08 16.22 -0.08
N ILE A 109 -0.14 16.25 -0.62
CA ILE A 109 -1.38 16.22 0.19
C ILE A 109 -1.47 15.02 1.15
N ASP A 110 -0.82 13.91 0.77
CA ASP A 110 -0.80 12.64 1.51
C ASP A 110 0.46 12.46 2.38
N PHE A 111 1.42 13.39 2.34
CA PHE A 111 2.65 13.25 3.09
C PHE A 111 2.45 13.58 4.58
N PRO A 112 3.11 12.85 5.49
CA PRO A 112 3.26 13.28 6.87
C PRO A 112 3.94 14.66 6.95
N ALA A 113 3.46 15.53 7.85
CA ALA A 113 3.93 16.92 7.95
C ALA A 113 5.46 17.05 8.14
N HIS A 114 6.08 16.10 8.83
CA HIS A 114 7.52 16.09 9.05
C HIS A 114 8.32 15.79 7.76
N LEU A 115 7.85 14.89 6.90
CA LEU A 115 8.48 14.61 5.60
C LEU A 115 8.18 15.72 4.60
N GLU A 116 6.94 16.22 4.59
CA GLU A 116 6.55 17.35 3.74
C GLU A 116 7.46 18.56 3.99
N ARG A 117 7.70 18.95 5.25
CA ARG A 117 8.60 20.07 5.58
C ARG A 117 10.02 19.92 5.03
N VAL A 118 10.51 18.68 4.93
CA VAL A 118 11.86 18.37 4.44
C VAL A 118 11.90 18.34 2.91
N MET A 119 10.90 17.72 2.28
CA MET A 119 10.92 17.37 0.86
C MET A 119 10.15 18.34 -0.04
N ASN A 120 9.15 19.06 0.46
CA ASN A 120 8.32 19.93 -0.38
C ASN A 120 9.07 21.23 -0.73
N GLY A 121 9.54 21.33 -1.98
CA GLY A 121 10.21 22.53 -2.50
C GLY A 121 9.30 23.39 -3.38
N HIS A 122 8.55 22.75 -4.27
CA HIS A 122 7.62 23.41 -5.18
C HIS A 122 6.66 22.40 -5.79
N THR A 123 5.42 22.81 -6.03
CA THR A 123 4.43 22.01 -6.74
C THR A 123 3.77 22.86 -7.82
N ALA A 124 3.46 22.25 -8.96
CA ALA A 124 2.74 22.86 -10.07
C ALA A 124 1.90 21.81 -10.79
N ILE A 125 0.76 22.25 -11.34
CA ILE A 125 -0.11 21.43 -12.18
C ILE A 125 -0.30 22.20 -13.48
N ILE A 126 0.09 21.58 -14.60
CA ILE A 126 0.16 22.21 -15.93
C ILE A 126 -0.53 21.33 -16.99
N SER A 127 -0.71 21.87 -18.20
CA SER A 127 -1.32 21.14 -19.31
C SER A 127 -0.54 19.88 -19.69
N GLY A 128 -1.27 18.79 -19.93
CA GLY A 128 -0.70 17.49 -20.24
C GLY A 128 -1.58 16.34 -19.75
N GLY A 129 -1.04 15.13 -19.82
CA GLY A 129 -1.71 13.91 -19.37
C GLY A 129 -2.43 13.18 -20.49
N LEU A 130 -2.72 11.90 -20.24
CA LEU A 130 -3.40 11.00 -21.15
C LEU A 130 -4.72 10.55 -20.55
N GLN A 131 -5.66 10.16 -21.41
CA GLN A 131 -6.84 9.40 -21.04
C GLN A 131 -6.47 7.91 -20.92
N ILE A 132 -7.36 7.11 -20.32
CA ILE A 132 -7.15 5.66 -20.14
C ILE A 132 -6.96 4.90 -21.45
N ASP A 133 -7.47 5.43 -22.56
CA ASP A 133 -7.33 4.86 -23.91
C ASP A 133 -6.11 5.40 -24.68
N GLY A 134 -5.29 6.24 -24.04
CA GLY A 134 -4.10 6.83 -24.62
C GLY A 134 -4.33 8.13 -25.41
N ARG A 135 -5.57 8.62 -25.54
CA ARG A 135 -5.80 9.96 -26.10
C ARG A 135 -5.18 11.03 -25.20
N THR A 136 -4.59 12.06 -25.78
CA THR A 136 -4.11 13.23 -25.02
C THR A 136 -5.28 13.95 -24.35
N ILE A 137 -5.14 14.30 -23.06
CA ILE A 137 -6.06 15.20 -22.36
C ILE A 137 -5.85 16.62 -22.92
N ASN A 138 -4.69 17.18 -22.63
CA ASN A 138 -4.25 18.48 -23.13
C ASN A 138 -2.83 18.35 -23.69
N PRO A 139 -2.48 19.06 -24.78
CA PRO A 139 -1.12 19.03 -25.31
C PRO A 139 -0.14 19.64 -24.31
N ILE A 140 1.12 19.22 -24.36
CA ILE A 140 2.19 19.84 -23.59
C ILE A 140 2.40 21.28 -24.07
N VAL A 141 2.33 22.23 -23.14
CA VAL A 141 2.58 23.65 -23.41
C VAL A 141 3.99 24.01 -22.95
N GLU A 142 4.92 24.18 -23.91
CA GLU A 142 6.34 24.43 -23.60
C GLU A 142 6.54 25.67 -22.72
N SER A 143 5.77 26.74 -22.92
CA SER A 143 5.91 27.97 -22.11
C SER A 143 5.60 27.75 -20.63
N GLU A 144 4.66 26.86 -20.27
CA GLU A 144 4.35 26.54 -18.87
C GLU A 144 5.54 25.83 -18.20
N LEU A 145 6.19 24.91 -18.92
CA LEU A 145 7.40 24.22 -18.44
C LEU A 145 8.58 25.18 -18.28
N VAL A 146 8.75 26.12 -19.19
CA VAL A 146 9.79 27.17 -19.10
C VAL A 146 9.58 28.03 -17.85
N GLU A 147 8.34 28.47 -17.60
CA GLU A 147 8.01 29.22 -16.40
C GLU A 147 8.32 28.42 -15.12
N GLN A 148 7.90 27.15 -15.06
CA GLN A 148 8.23 26.31 -13.91
C GLN A 148 9.74 26.10 -13.75
N ALA A 149 10.50 25.96 -14.84
CA ALA A 149 11.96 25.85 -14.80
C ALA A 149 12.61 27.11 -14.19
N GLU A 150 12.13 28.31 -14.53
CA GLU A 150 12.61 29.56 -13.95
C GLU A 150 12.34 29.63 -12.44
N ILE A 151 11.14 29.24 -12.00
CA ILE A 151 10.77 29.18 -10.57
C ILE A 151 11.65 28.18 -9.82
N ILE A 152 11.84 26.98 -10.38
CA ILE A 152 12.68 25.92 -9.80
C ILE A 152 14.13 26.40 -9.64
N LYS A 153 14.67 27.07 -10.67
CA LYS A 153 16.02 27.64 -10.64
C LYS A 153 16.15 28.75 -9.58
N ALA A 154 15.17 29.65 -9.50
CA ALA A 154 15.14 30.72 -8.49
C ALA A 154 15.08 30.18 -7.06
N LYS A 155 14.39 29.05 -6.84
CA LYS A 155 14.32 28.36 -5.54
C LYS A 155 15.53 27.47 -5.23
N GLY A 156 16.44 27.26 -6.19
CA GLY A 156 17.63 26.42 -6.02
C GLY A 156 17.33 24.92 -5.85
N ILE A 157 16.17 24.44 -6.33
CA ILE A 157 15.75 23.04 -6.16
C ILE A 157 16.37 22.21 -7.29
N LYS A 158 17.18 21.19 -6.97
CA LYS A 158 17.91 20.38 -7.96
C LYS A 158 17.19 19.12 -8.43
N ASP A 159 16.28 18.62 -7.60
CA ASP A 159 15.50 17.42 -7.88
C ASP A 159 14.10 17.80 -8.36
N VAL A 160 13.74 17.33 -9.56
CA VAL A 160 12.46 17.60 -10.22
C VAL A 160 11.76 16.28 -10.54
N VAL A 161 10.46 16.21 -10.27
CA VAL A 161 9.60 15.06 -10.55
C VAL A 161 8.52 15.48 -11.54
N LEU A 162 8.40 14.75 -12.63
CA LEU A 162 7.32 14.87 -13.62
C LEU A 162 6.31 13.74 -13.41
N VAL A 163 5.04 14.09 -13.23
CA VAL A 163 3.95 13.13 -13.01
C VAL A 163 2.82 13.40 -14.00
N GLY A 164 2.60 12.50 -14.94
CA GLY A 164 1.47 12.54 -15.86
C GLY A 164 0.34 11.61 -15.46
N VAL A 165 -0.89 12.06 -15.66
CA VAL A 165 -2.08 11.19 -15.61
C VAL A 165 -1.93 10.12 -16.68
N PHE A 166 -2.07 8.86 -16.27
CA PHE A 166 -1.88 7.68 -17.13
C PHE A 166 -0.52 7.61 -17.84
N SER A 167 0.53 8.26 -17.33
CA SER A 167 1.87 8.20 -17.93
C SER A 167 2.49 6.79 -18.02
N PRO A 168 2.16 5.79 -17.17
CA PRO A 168 2.60 4.41 -17.40
C PRO A 168 2.03 3.78 -18.68
N LEU A 169 0.95 4.34 -19.26
CA LEU A 169 0.36 3.91 -20.53
C LEU A 169 1.09 4.49 -21.75
N ASP A 170 1.94 5.50 -21.56
CA ASP A 170 2.63 6.22 -22.62
C ASP A 170 3.81 5.42 -23.18
N VAL A 171 3.56 4.44 -24.07
CA VAL A 171 4.62 3.59 -24.61
C VAL A 171 5.62 4.38 -25.46
N SER A 172 5.18 5.38 -26.22
CA SER A 172 6.03 6.23 -27.06
C SER A 172 6.85 7.25 -26.26
N GLY A 173 6.37 7.64 -25.08
CA GLY A 173 7.02 8.65 -24.24
C GLY A 173 6.74 10.07 -24.68
N ASP A 174 5.63 10.29 -25.37
CA ASP A 174 5.29 11.58 -25.96
C ASP A 174 4.88 12.63 -24.91
N HIS A 175 4.62 12.23 -23.65
CA HIS A 175 4.28 13.15 -22.55
C HIS A 175 5.44 13.41 -21.58
N GLU A 176 5.71 12.52 -20.62
CA GLU A 176 6.68 12.81 -19.55
C GLU A 176 8.11 13.00 -20.08
N TYR A 177 8.54 12.22 -21.08
CA TYR A 177 9.89 12.37 -21.64
C TYR A 177 10.01 13.65 -22.49
N THR A 178 8.98 14.01 -23.24
CA THR A 178 8.94 15.31 -23.93
C THR A 178 9.07 16.47 -22.93
N ALA A 179 8.30 16.43 -21.83
CA ALA A 179 8.40 17.44 -20.78
C ALA A 179 9.77 17.46 -20.10
N ARG A 180 10.37 16.28 -19.86
CA ARG A 180 11.74 16.15 -19.33
C ARG A 180 12.76 16.81 -20.26
N ASP A 181 12.67 16.55 -21.55
CA ASP A 181 13.65 17.05 -22.52
C ASP A 181 13.53 18.57 -22.68
N ILE A 182 12.32 19.13 -22.59
CA ILE A 182 12.09 20.58 -22.47
C ILE A 182 12.77 21.11 -21.20
N LEU A 183 12.45 20.57 -20.02
CA LEU A 183 13.02 21.05 -18.76
C LEU A 183 14.55 20.94 -18.73
N ARG A 184 15.11 19.85 -19.26
CA ARG A 184 16.56 19.65 -19.34
C ARG A 184 17.25 20.72 -20.19
N ARG A 185 16.64 21.16 -21.31
CA ARG A 185 17.17 22.26 -22.13
C ARG A 185 17.27 23.59 -21.35
N HIS A 186 16.39 23.83 -20.38
CA HIS A 186 16.32 25.09 -19.63
C HIS A 186 17.08 25.05 -18.28
N LEU A 187 17.02 23.91 -17.58
CA LEU A 187 17.66 23.72 -16.28
C LEU A 187 19.13 23.28 -16.41
N GLY A 188 19.46 22.53 -17.47
CA GLY A 188 20.78 21.93 -17.70
C GLY A 188 20.97 20.57 -17.02
N ASP A 189 22.07 19.89 -17.35
CA ASP A 189 22.34 18.50 -16.92
C ASP A 189 22.64 18.34 -15.42
N SER A 190 22.85 19.45 -14.70
CA SER A 190 23.04 19.44 -13.24
C SER A 190 21.78 19.18 -12.43
N TYR A 191 20.61 19.09 -13.08
CA TYR A 191 19.32 18.83 -12.43
C TYR A 191 18.92 17.37 -12.64
N ASN A 192 18.48 16.74 -11.56
CA ASN A 192 17.93 15.40 -11.60
C ASN A 192 16.44 15.48 -11.93
N ILE A 193 16.04 15.00 -13.11
CA ILE A 193 14.64 15.01 -13.56
C ILE A 193 14.13 13.57 -13.61
N VAL A 194 13.23 13.23 -12.71
CA VAL A 194 12.63 11.91 -12.55
C VAL A 194 11.25 11.89 -13.22
N CYS A 195 11.02 10.95 -14.12
CA CYS A 195 9.72 10.70 -14.74
C CYS A 195 8.98 9.62 -13.95
N SER A 196 7.77 9.90 -13.49
CA SER A 196 7.02 9.01 -12.60
C SER A 196 6.75 7.63 -13.21
N ARG A 197 6.64 7.56 -14.55
CA ARG A 197 6.49 6.31 -15.30
C ARG A 197 7.64 5.32 -15.11
N ASP A 198 8.84 5.79 -14.79
CA ASP A 198 10.02 4.95 -14.59
C ASP A 198 10.09 4.39 -13.16
N VAL A 199 9.28 4.97 -12.26
CA VAL A 199 9.34 4.74 -10.81
C VAL A 199 8.25 3.78 -10.36
N GLY A 200 6.99 4.11 -10.65
CA GLY A 200 5.81 3.43 -10.12
C GLY A 200 4.75 3.14 -11.18
N GLN A 201 3.69 2.48 -10.74
CA GLN A 201 2.64 1.93 -11.59
C GLN A 201 1.41 2.85 -11.65
N VAL A 202 0.33 2.40 -12.31
CA VAL A 202 -0.98 3.07 -12.25
C VAL A 202 -1.44 3.22 -10.77
N GLY A 203 -2.04 4.36 -10.46
CA GLY A 203 -2.26 4.93 -9.13
C GLY A 203 -1.51 6.26 -9.01
N LEU A 204 -2.19 7.40 -9.22
CA LEU A 204 -1.55 8.72 -9.31
C LEU A 204 -0.82 9.10 -8.02
N LEU A 205 -1.52 8.98 -6.88
CA LEU A 205 -0.98 9.39 -5.58
C LEU A 205 0.19 8.51 -5.17
N GLU A 206 0.03 7.18 -5.26
CA GLU A 206 1.06 6.24 -4.86
C GLU A 206 2.31 6.31 -5.76
N ARG A 207 2.12 6.53 -7.08
CA ARG A 207 3.22 6.71 -8.02
C ARG A 207 3.94 8.03 -7.83
N GLU A 208 3.20 9.11 -7.63
CA GLU A 208 3.77 10.42 -7.32
C GLU A 208 4.59 10.36 -6.04
N ASN A 209 4.01 9.82 -4.97
CA ASN A 209 4.66 9.67 -3.68
C ASN A 209 5.97 8.88 -3.80
N ALA A 210 5.96 7.76 -4.54
CA ALA A 210 7.16 6.98 -4.81
C ALA A 210 8.22 7.78 -5.60
N SER A 211 7.78 8.60 -6.56
CA SER A 211 8.67 9.44 -7.39
C SER A 211 9.30 10.57 -6.58
N ILE A 212 8.55 11.18 -5.68
CA ILE A 212 9.04 12.19 -4.72
C ILE A 212 10.08 11.56 -3.80
N LEU A 213 9.76 10.41 -3.19
CA LEU A 213 10.72 9.71 -2.32
C LEU A 213 12.00 9.36 -3.09
N ASN A 214 11.87 8.86 -4.32
CA ASN A 214 13.02 8.52 -5.16
C ASN A 214 13.89 9.74 -5.44
N ALA A 215 13.30 10.84 -5.93
CA ALA A 215 14.03 12.05 -6.26
C ALA A 215 14.70 12.65 -5.00
N SER A 216 13.98 12.68 -3.87
CA SER A 216 14.51 13.24 -2.62
C SER A 216 15.79 12.55 -2.13
N ILE A 217 15.94 11.25 -2.41
CA ILE A 217 17.08 10.44 -1.93
C ILE A 217 18.14 10.15 -3.01
N SER A 218 17.87 10.44 -4.29
CA SER A 218 18.79 10.19 -5.41
C SER A 218 20.20 10.73 -5.16
N SER A 219 20.32 11.97 -4.69
CA SER A 219 21.62 12.60 -4.40
C SER A 219 22.42 11.86 -3.32
N PHE A 220 21.75 11.41 -2.25
CA PHE A 220 22.40 10.57 -1.23
C PHE A 220 22.79 9.19 -1.77
N ALA A 221 21.92 8.58 -2.59
CA ALA A 221 22.19 7.30 -3.22
C ALA A 221 23.40 7.37 -4.17
N GLN A 222 23.49 8.40 -5.02
CA GLN A 222 24.62 8.61 -5.94
C GLN A 222 25.95 8.72 -5.19
N ARG A 223 26.01 9.52 -4.12
CA ARG A 223 27.21 9.63 -3.27
C ARG A 223 27.59 8.29 -2.63
N THR A 224 26.59 7.57 -2.12
CA THR A 224 26.79 6.27 -1.47
C THR A 224 27.34 5.24 -2.46
N VAL A 225 26.75 5.15 -3.65
CA VAL A 225 27.20 4.26 -4.73
C VAL A 225 28.61 4.61 -5.21
N LYS A 226 28.92 5.91 -5.35
CA LYS A 226 30.30 6.38 -5.67
C LYS A 226 31.29 5.92 -4.58
N GLY A 227 30.92 6.06 -3.31
CA GLY A 227 31.70 5.53 -2.20
C GLY A 227 31.96 4.02 -2.30
N PHE A 228 30.96 3.23 -2.68
CA PHE A 228 31.14 1.78 -2.91
C PHE A 228 32.13 1.49 -4.04
N GLN A 229 32.05 2.24 -5.14
CA GLN A 229 32.99 2.11 -6.26
C GLN A 229 34.42 2.47 -5.83
N ASP A 230 34.60 3.51 -5.03
CA ASP A 230 35.91 3.93 -4.53
C ASP A 230 36.50 2.93 -3.53
N ALA A 231 35.69 2.32 -2.66
CA ALA A 231 36.13 1.19 -1.84
C ALA A 231 36.58 0.01 -2.71
N MET A 232 35.83 -0.31 -3.76
CA MET A 232 36.18 -1.40 -4.68
C MET A 232 37.51 -1.14 -5.40
N LYS A 233 37.76 0.10 -5.83
CA LYS A 233 39.04 0.54 -6.41
C LYS A 233 40.19 0.41 -5.42
N ARG A 234 40.01 0.87 -4.17
CA ARG A 234 41.03 0.76 -3.09
C ARG A 234 41.38 -0.69 -2.77
N LEU A 235 40.39 -1.58 -2.84
CA LEU A 235 40.58 -3.03 -2.64
C LEU A 235 41.21 -3.74 -3.84
N GLY A 236 41.37 -3.07 -4.99
CA GLY A 236 41.94 -3.63 -6.21
C GLY A 236 41.02 -4.63 -6.93
N LEU A 237 39.70 -4.55 -6.72
CA LEU A 237 38.73 -5.40 -7.39
C LEU A 237 38.35 -4.79 -8.76
N ARG A 238 38.31 -5.63 -9.81
CA ARG A 238 38.00 -5.23 -11.20
C ARG A 238 36.66 -5.76 -11.72
N CYS A 239 35.89 -6.41 -10.86
CA CYS A 239 34.61 -7.03 -11.21
C CYS A 239 33.45 -6.02 -11.21
N PRO A 240 32.30 -6.31 -11.85
CA PRO A 240 31.12 -5.46 -11.76
C PRO A 240 30.56 -5.38 -10.32
N LEU A 241 30.05 -4.18 -9.98
CA LEU A 241 29.29 -3.89 -8.75
C LEU A 241 27.79 -3.96 -9.03
N TYR A 242 27.08 -4.83 -8.32
CA TYR A 242 25.63 -4.94 -8.35
C TYR A 242 25.01 -4.56 -7.01
N ILE A 243 23.75 -4.11 -7.05
CA ILE A 243 22.94 -3.84 -5.87
C ILE A 243 21.68 -4.69 -5.91
N THR A 244 21.32 -5.28 -4.77
CA THR A 244 20.11 -6.09 -4.64
C THR A 244 18.86 -5.21 -4.65
N GLN A 245 17.87 -5.60 -5.46
CA GLN A 245 16.54 -4.99 -5.50
C GLN A 245 15.56 -5.61 -4.50
N ASN A 246 14.44 -4.92 -4.27
CA ASN A 246 13.37 -5.37 -3.37
C ASN A 246 12.81 -6.74 -3.76
N ASP A 247 12.74 -7.07 -5.05
CA ASP A 247 12.24 -8.36 -5.54
C ASP A 247 13.26 -9.51 -5.45
N GLY A 248 14.51 -9.21 -5.12
CA GLY A 248 15.57 -10.18 -4.86
C GLY A 248 16.47 -10.42 -6.06
N THR A 249 16.25 -9.64 -7.12
CA THR A 249 17.10 -9.60 -8.31
C THR A 249 18.19 -8.53 -8.18
N LEU A 250 19.11 -8.50 -9.13
CA LEU A 250 20.23 -7.56 -9.17
C LEU A 250 20.02 -6.46 -10.21
N THR A 251 20.39 -5.25 -9.80
CA THR A 251 20.53 -4.10 -10.69
C THR A 251 21.96 -3.56 -10.66
N THR A 252 22.34 -2.81 -11.69
CA THR A 252 23.67 -2.18 -11.74
C THR A 252 23.76 -1.03 -10.74
N ALA A 253 24.97 -0.69 -10.29
CA ALA A 253 25.20 0.44 -9.40
C ALA A 253 24.62 1.77 -9.95
N ALA A 254 24.77 2.03 -11.25
CA ALA A 254 24.22 3.21 -11.91
C ALA A 254 22.68 3.24 -11.87
N SER A 255 22.02 2.11 -12.14
CA SER A 255 20.57 1.99 -12.06
C SER A 255 20.06 2.16 -10.63
N ALA A 256 20.74 1.59 -9.64
CA ALA A 256 20.41 1.76 -8.22
C ALA A 256 20.59 3.21 -7.74
N ALA A 257 21.59 3.93 -8.25
CA ALA A 257 21.78 5.35 -7.94
C ALA A 257 20.64 6.23 -8.51
N ARG A 258 20.08 5.84 -9.68
CA ARG A 258 18.94 6.53 -10.31
C ARG A 258 17.60 6.18 -9.64
N LEU A 259 17.40 4.91 -9.28
CA LEU A 259 16.15 4.38 -8.70
C LEU A 259 16.37 3.72 -7.33
N PRO A 260 16.90 4.43 -6.31
CA PRO A 260 17.22 3.86 -5.00
C PRO A 260 16.03 3.26 -4.24
N ILE A 261 14.80 3.70 -4.53
CA ILE A 261 13.60 3.13 -3.89
C ILE A 261 13.44 1.63 -4.16
N ARG A 262 14.00 1.15 -5.29
CA ARG A 262 13.96 -0.26 -5.67
C ARG A 262 14.88 -1.13 -4.82
N THR A 263 15.63 -0.56 -3.88
CA THR A 263 16.55 -1.30 -3.00
C THR A 263 16.20 -1.15 -1.50
N PHE A 264 15.08 -0.50 -1.16
CA PHE A 264 14.63 -0.24 0.20
C PHE A 264 14.51 -1.49 1.09
N SER A 265 14.09 -2.61 0.50
CA SER A 265 13.84 -3.86 1.22
C SER A 265 14.90 -4.93 0.93
N SER A 266 16.06 -4.56 0.39
CA SER A 266 17.07 -5.53 -0.07
C SER A 266 17.53 -6.49 1.01
N GLY A 267 17.62 -6.04 2.28
CA GLY A 267 18.08 -6.86 3.40
C GLY A 267 17.17 -8.06 3.68
N ALA A 268 15.87 -7.81 3.84
CA ALA A 268 14.89 -8.87 4.05
C ALA A 268 14.82 -9.84 2.86
N THR A 269 14.81 -9.31 1.64
CA THR A 269 14.78 -10.11 0.42
C THR A 269 16.03 -10.98 0.26
N ASN A 270 17.20 -10.44 0.60
CA ASN A 270 18.46 -11.15 0.67
C ASN A 270 18.38 -12.30 1.69
N SER A 271 17.91 -12.03 2.91
CA SER A 271 17.73 -13.06 3.95
C SER A 271 16.83 -14.19 3.46
N MET A 272 15.69 -13.87 2.82
CA MET A 272 14.76 -14.86 2.27
C MET A 272 15.41 -15.78 1.23
N ARG A 273 16.11 -15.20 0.26
CA ARG A 273 16.76 -15.96 -0.82
C ARG A 273 17.96 -16.74 -0.32
N GLY A 274 18.78 -16.14 0.55
CA GLY A 274 19.92 -16.77 1.18
C GLY A 274 19.51 -17.95 2.07
N ALA A 275 18.45 -17.79 2.87
CA ALA A 275 17.89 -18.87 3.69
C ALA A 275 17.53 -20.10 2.85
N SER A 276 16.79 -19.89 1.75
CA SER A 276 16.40 -20.96 0.84
C SER A 276 17.58 -21.66 0.19
N PHE A 277 18.57 -20.88 -0.25
CA PHE A 277 19.79 -21.42 -0.81
C PHE A 277 20.58 -22.25 0.21
N LEU A 278 20.79 -21.74 1.42
CA LEU A 278 21.54 -22.44 2.45
C LEU A 278 20.82 -23.70 2.95
N ALA A 279 19.48 -23.65 3.07
CA ALA A 279 18.65 -24.80 3.43
C ALA A 279 18.61 -25.87 2.33
N GLY A 280 18.93 -25.50 1.09
CA GLY A 280 19.00 -26.41 -0.03
C GLY A 280 17.69 -26.93 -0.56
N VAL A 281 16.63 -26.15 -0.34
CA VAL A 281 15.25 -26.47 -0.72
C VAL A 281 15.17 -26.95 -2.17
N GLY A 282 15.80 -26.24 -3.12
CA GLY A 282 15.79 -26.60 -4.54
C GLY A 282 16.50 -27.91 -4.93
N LEU A 283 17.26 -28.53 -4.02
CA LEU A 283 17.96 -29.82 -4.23
C LEU A 283 17.32 -30.98 -3.45
N THR A 284 16.62 -30.69 -2.34
CA THR A 284 16.15 -31.70 -1.38
C THR A 284 14.64 -31.82 -1.30
N THR A 285 13.89 -30.77 -1.65
CA THR A 285 12.43 -30.73 -1.52
C THR A 285 11.80 -30.36 -2.85
N GLY A 286 11.38 -31.39 -3.60
CA GLY A 286 10.51 -31.24 -4.76
C GLY A 286 9.09 -30.77 -4.43
N SER A 287 8.85 -30.21 -3.24
CA SER A 287 7.56 -29.63 -2.88
C SER A 287 7.47 -28.24 -3.47
N GLY A 288 6.71 -28.09 -4.56
CA GLY A 288 6.30 -26.81 -5.12
C GLY A 288 5.37 -25.99 -4.20
N LYS A 289 5.63 -25.97 -2.88
CA LYS A 289 4.88 -25.23 -1.87
C LYS A 289 5.66 -23.98 -1.47
N ALA A 290 4.94 -22.91 -1.17
CA ALA A 290 5.52 -21.70 -0.60
C ALA A 290 6.05 -21.98 0.82
N MET A 291 7.12 -21.29 1.22
CA MET A 291 7.73 -21.40 2.54
C MET A 291 7.72 -20.04 3.23
N LEU A 292 7.75 -20.04 4.55
CA LEU A 292 8.00 -18.81 5.31
C LEU A 292 9.48 -18.68 5.60
N VAL A 293 9.96 -17.44 5.64
CA VAL A 293 11.30 -17.13 6.15
C VAL A 293 11.17 -16.08 7.22
N ALA A 294 11.70 -16.37 8.41
CA ALA A 294 11.80 -15.41 9.51
C ALA A 294 13.27 -15.04 9.74
N ASP A 295 13.61 -13.77 9.53
CA ASP A 295 14.91 -13.18 9.85
C ASP A 295 14.84 -12.51 11.22
N VAL A 296 15.47 -13.13 12.22
CA VAL A 296 15.48 -12.64 13.59
C VAL A 296 16.73 -11.79 13.83
N GLY A 297 16.54 -10.49 13.91
CA GLY A 297 17.59 -9.50 14.14
C GLY A 297 17.84 -9.18 15.62
N GLY A 298 18.59 -8.10 15.84
CA GLY A 298 18.83 -7.54 17.18
C GLY A 298 17.67 -6.69 17.71
N THR A 299 16.84 -6.15 16.81
CA THR A 299 15.73 -5.23 17.14
C THR A 299 14.37 -5.81 16.79
N THR A 300 14.29 -6.47 15.65
CA THR A 300 13.04 -6.87 14.99
C THR A 300 13.18 -8.28 14.43
N THR A 301 12.04 -8.92 14.19
CA THR A 301 11.94 -10.15 13.40
C THR A 301 11.09 -9.85 12.18
N ASP A 302 11.64 -10.09 11.00
CA ASP A 302 10.97 -9.86 9.71
C ASP A 302 10.58 -11.22 9.11
N CYS A 303 9.30 -11.42 8.82
CA CYS A 303 8.80 -12.64 8.20
C CYS A 303 8.23 -12.35 6.80
N GLY A 304 8.62 -13.18 5.84
CA GLY A 304 8.21 -13.10 4.44
C GLY A 304 7.79 -14.45 3.88
N VAL A 305 6.98 -14.43 2.81
CA VAL A 305 6.65 -15.64 2.04
C VAL A 305 7.60 -15.80 0.87
N LEU A 306 8.28 -16.94 0.78
CA LEU A 306 9.05 -17.35 -0.38
C LEU A 306 8.23 -18.27 -1.27
N LEU A 307 8.03 -17.86 -2.53
CA LEU A 307 7.29 -18.64 -3.52
C LEU A 307 8.11 -19.85 -4.00
N PRO A 308 7.46 -20.87 -4.60
CA PRO A 308 8.15 -22.02 -5.20
C PRO A 308 9.17 -21.64 -6.28
N SER A 309 9.02 -20.45 -6.88
CA SER A 309 9.99 -19.88 -7.83
C SER A 309 11.33 -19.49 -7.19
N GLY A 310 11.43 -19.46 -5.85
CA GLY A 310 12.59 -18.98 -5.09
C GLY A 310 12.62 -17.46 -4.93
N PHE A 311 11.52 -16.76 -5.23
CA PHE A 311 11.38 -15.31 -5.09
C PHE A 311 10.34 -14.96 -4.02
N PRO A 312 10.51 -13.82 -3.31
CA PRO A 312 9.51 -13.38 -2.35
C PRO A 312 8.17 -13.03 -3.00
N ARG A 313 7.08 -13.29 -2.27
CA ARG A 313 5.75 -12.78 -2.62
C ARG A 313 5.74 -11.25 -2.50
N GLN A 314 5.19 -10.57 -3.49
CA GLN A 314 5.04 -9.11 -3.49
C GLN A 314 3.73 -8.69 -2.79
N ALA A 315 3.72 -7.48 -2.20
CA ALA A 315 2.50 -6.87 -1.67
C ALA A 315 1.51 -6.52 -2.80
N ALA A 316 0.20 -6.70 -2.55
CA ALA A 316 -0.83 -6.68 -3.59
C ALA A 316 -1.46 -5.31 -3.90
N THR A 317 -1.39 -4.33 -2.98
CA THR A 317 -2.13 -3.06 -3.08
C THR A 317 -1.21 -1.85 -3.06
N PHE A 318 -0.80 -1.43 -1.89
CA PHE A 318 0.14 -0.34 -1.65
C PHE A 318 0.91 -0.67 -0.37
N ILE A 319 2.09 -0.05 -0.24
CA ILE A 319 2.92 -0.16 0.95
C ILE A 319 3.12 1.23 1.54
N GLU A 320 3.31 1.31 2.85
CA GLU A 320 3.63 2.55 3.53
C GLU A 320 5.12 2.58 3.88
N VAL A 321 5.84 3.59 3.40
CA VAL A 321 7.25 3.82 3.72
C VAL A 321 7.37 5.17 4.41
N GLY A 322 7.78 5.17 5.69
CA GLY A 322 7.83 6.41 6.48
C GLY A 322 6.48 7.10 6.64
N GLY A 323 5.37 6.36 6.57
CA GLY A 323 4.00 6.91 6.59
C GLY A 323 3.51 7.46 5.25
N VAL A 324 4.24 7.22 4.16
CA VAL A 324 3.86 7.62 2.79
C VAL A 324 3.39 6.40 2.00
N ARG A 325 2.20 6.46 1.40
CA ARG A 325 1.65 5.37 0.56
C ARG A 325 2.30 5.33 -0.82
N THR A 326 2.76 4.16 -1.25
CA THR A 326 3.48 3.96 -2.52
C THR A 326 3.12 2.62 -3.19
N ASN A 327 3.41 2.47 -4.49
CA ASN A 327 3.02 1.31 -5.30
C ASN A 327 4.16 0.64 -6.11
N PHE A 328 5.41 0.75 -5.66
CA PHE A 328 6.53 0.03 -6.28
C PHE A 328 6.70 -1.37 -5.69
N ALA A 329 7.29 -2.29 -6.45
CA ALA A 329 7.48 -3.67 -6.05
C ALA A 329 8.31 -3.79 -4.75
N MET A 330 7.71 -4.40 -3.72
CA MET A 330 8.35 -4.73 -2.45
C MET A 330 7.83 -6.08 -1.96
N PRO A 331 8.66 -6.89 -1.26
CA PRO A 331 8.19 -8.11 -0.65
C PRO A 331 7.12 -7.80 0.39
N ASP A 332 6.12 -8.67 0.43
CA ASP A 332 5.14 -8.69 1.49
C ASP A 332 5.83 -9.20 2.76
N LEU A 333 6.09 -8.28 3.69
CA LEU A 333 6.81 -8.52 4.93
C LEU A 333 5.95 -8.10 6.11
N HIS A 334 5.95 -8.93 7.15
CA HIS A 334 5.50 -8.53 8.46
C HIS A 334 6.67 -8.47 9.43
N SER A 335 6.83 -7.32 10.07
CA SER A 335 7.85 -7.08 11.09
C SER A 335 7.21 -7.08 12.47
N VAL A 336 7.84 -7.76 13.42
CA VAL A 336 7.49 -7.67 14.85
C VAL A 336 8.69 -7.14 15.65
N GLY A 337 8.43 -6.30 16.66
CA GLY A 337 9.42 -5.72 17.57
C GLY A 337 10.06 -6.74 18.55
N LEU A 338 10.48 -7.88 18.03
CA LEU A 338 11.15 -8.96 18.75
C LEU A 338 12.51 -9.20 18.12
N GLY A 339 13.58 -8.93 18.87
CA GLY A 339 14.95 -9.23 18.50
C GLY A 339 15.79 -9.41 19.75
N GLY A 340 17.08 -9.71 19.58
CA GLY A 340 17.97 -10.01 20.73
C GLY A 340 17.96 -8.94 21.82
N GLY A 341 17.94 -7.67 21.42
CA GLY A 341 17.90 -6.49 22.29
C GLY A 341 16.52 -6.06 22.77
N SER A 342 15.43 -6.75 22.41
CA SER A 342 14.10 -6.41 22.90
C SER A 342 14.06 -6.45 24.42
N ARG A 343 13.62 -5.35 25.03
CA ARG A 343 13.67 -5.20 26.49
C ARG A 343 12.59 -6.06 27.14
N VAL A 344 12.95 -6.71 28.24
CA VAL A 344 12.01 -7.51 29.03
C VAL A 344 11.66 -6.74 30.28
N ARG A 345 10.37 -6.44 30.47
CA ARG A 345 9.87 -5.69 31.62
C ARG A 345 8.98 -6.56 32.48
N VAL A 346 9.10 -6.40 33.79
CA VAL A 346 8.28 -7.06 34.79
C VAL A 346 7.53 -5.98 35.58
N SER A 347 6.20 -6.00 35.51
CA SER A 347 5.34 -5.12 36.30
C SER A 347 4.18 -5.93 36.86
N GLU A 348 3.92 -5.82 38.16
CA GLU A 348 2.77 -6.47 38.83
C GLU A 348 2.62 -7.99 38.51
N GLY A 349 3.72 -8.71 38.31
CA GLY A 349 3.73 -10.13 37.96
C GLY A 349 3.46 -10.46 36.48
N LYS A 350 3.19 -9.45 35.64
CA LYS A 350 3.11 -9.54 34.17
C LYS A 350 4.50 -9.31 33.55
N VAL A 351 4.86 -10.14 32.57
CA VAL A 351 6.10 -10.01 31.80
C VAL A 351 5.76 -9.59 30.38
N THR A 352 6.46 -8.59 29.88
CA THR A 352 6.34 -8.10 28.49
C THR A 352 7.71 -8.11 27.82
N VAL A 353 7.73 -8.32 26.51
CA VAL A 353 8.95 -8.34 25.69
C VAL A 353 8.77 -7.33 24.55
N GLY A 354 9.66 -6.35 24.45
CA GLY A 354 9.56 -5.27 23.48
C GLY A 354 8.39 -4.30 23.76
N PRO A 355 7.99 -3.48 22.77
CA PRO A 355 8.54 -3.40 21.41
C PRO A 355 9.88 -2.63 21.32
N ASP A 356 10.28 -1.91 22.36
CA ASP A 356 11.55 -1.18 22.39
C ASP A 356 12.76 -2.11 22.59
N SER A 357 13.88 -1.74 21.97
CA SER A 357 15.12 -2.50 21.95
C SER A 357 16.33 -1.63 22.27
N VAL A 358 17.38 -2.22 22.81
CA VAL A 358 18.70 -1.57 22.97
C VAL A 358 19.50 -1.48 21.65
N GLY A 359 19.01 -2.10 20.57
CA GLY A 359 19.55 -1.93 19.22
C GLY A 359 21.00 -2.41 19.07
N HIS A 360 21.82 -1.62 18.36
CA HIS A 360 23.26 -1.90 18.19
C HIS A 360 24.07 -1.79 19.48
N TYR A 361 23.48 -1.26 20.57
CA TYR A 361 24.09 -1.26 21.90
C TYR A 361 23.89 -2.57 22.67
N LEU A 362 23.30 -3.61 22.06
CA LEU A 362 23.08 -4.91 22.71
C LEU A 362 24.33 -5.45 23.42
N THR A 363 25.49 -5.44 22.76
CA THR A 363 26.75 -5.94 23.31
C THR A 363 27.35 -5.06 24.42
N ARG A 364 26.76 -3.88 24.66
CA ARG A 364 27.15 -2.96 25.75
C ARG A 364 26.14 -2.99 26.90
N ASP A 365 24.84 -3.00 26.58
CA ASP A 365 23.77 -2.69 27.53
C ASP A 365 23.06 -3.92 28.12
N ALA A 366 23.13 -5.08 27.46
CA ALA A 366 22.50 -6.31 27.97
C ALA A 366 23.30 -6.95 29.13
N LEU A 367 22.59 -7.64 30.03
CA LEU A 367 23.17 -8.19 31.26
C LEU A 367 24.26 -9.24 30.98
N CYS A 368 24.03 -10.14 30.03
CA CYS A 368 25.00 -11.16 29.65
C CYS A 368 26.32 -10.57 29.11
N PHE A 369 26.30 -9.34 28.59
CA PHE A 369 27.49 -8.61 28.14
C PHE A 369 28.08 -7.66 29.21
N GLY A 370 27.45 -7.54 30.38
CA GLY A 370 27.93 -6.71 31.50
C GLY A 370 27.25 -5.34 31.60
N GLY A 371 26.19 -5.11 30.83
CA GLY A 371 25.33 -3.94 30.97
C GLY A 371 24.29 -4.07 32.08
N SER A 372 23.27 -3.20 32.07
CA SER A 372 22.26 -3.07 33.14
C SER A 372 20.82 -3.32 32.68
N VAL A 373 20.59 -3.66 31.42
CA VAL A 373 19.25 -3.79 30.84
C VAL A 373 18.92 -5.26 30.59
N LEU A 374 17.80 -5.73 31.11
CA LEU A 374 17.29 -7.08 30.84
C LEU A 374 16.70 -7.17 29.42
N THR A 375 17.22 -8.08 28.61
CA THR A 375 16.86 -8.27 27.20
C THR A 375 16.41 -9.69 26.87
N ALA A 376 15.84 -9.89 25.68
CA ALA A 376 15.43 -11.21 25.20
C ALA A 376 16.61 -12.19 25.08
N THR A 377 17.80 -11.71 24.68
CA THR A 377 19.04 -12.51 24.68
C THR A 377 19.37 -13.03 26.08
N ASP A 378 19.22 -12.21 27.13
CA ASP A 378 19.48 -12.63 28.52
C ASP A 378 18.56 -13.78 28.96
N ILE A 379 17.29 -13.75 28.52
CA ILE A 379 16.32 -14.83 28.78
C ILE A 379 16.77 -16.14 28.11
N CYS A 380 17.24 -16.08 26.86
CA CYS A 380 17.70 -17.27 26.14
C CYS A 380 19.01 -17.84 26.70
N VAL A 381 19.96 -16.99 27.07
CA VAL A 381 21.20 -17.41 27.77
C VAL A 381 20.84 -18.08 29.09
N ARG A 382 19.94 -17.49 29.89
CA ARG A 382 19.49 -18.06 31.17
C ARG A 382 18.76 -19.40 31.01
N ALA A 383 18.04 -19.57 29.91
CA ALA A 383 17.34 -20.82 29.56
C ALA A 383 18.27 -21.91 29.02
N GLY A 384 19.55 -21.60 28.74
CA GLY A 384 20.52 -22.54 28.17
C GLY A 384 20.38 -22.76 26.66
N ALA A 385 19.78 -21.80 25.93
CA ALA A 385 19.53 -21.92 24.50
C ALA A 385 20.69 -21.44 23.60
N ALA A 386 21.77 -20.88 24.19
CA ALA A 386 22.93 -20.40 23.43
C ALA A 386 24.23 -20.45 24.27
N ASP A 387 25.31 -20.96 23.67
CA ASP A 387 26.68 -20.74 24.12
C ASP A 387 27.21 -19.48 23.41
N ILE A 388 26.96 -18.30 23.98
CA ILE A 388 27.44 -17.03 23.41
C ILE A 388 28.90 -16.85 23.85
N GLU A 389 29.82 -16.72 22.89
CA GLU A 389 31.21 -16.31 23.17
C GLU A 389 31.24 -14.83 23.61
N VAL A 390 31.24 -14.60 24.92
CA VAL A 390 31.38 -13.28 25.52
C VAL A 390 32.69 -13.23 26.32
N GLN A 391 33.29 -12.04 26.45
CA GLN A 391 34.39 -11.84 27.40
C GLN A 391 33.89 -12.05 28.85
N GLY A 392 34.21 -13.22 29.42
CA GLY A 392 33.82 -13.65 30.78
C GLY A 392 32.68 -14.69 30.79
N ASP A 393 32.26 -15.11 31.98
CA ASP A 393 31.15 -16.08 32.13
C ASP A 393 29.79 -15.36 32.00
N ALA A 394 29.27 -15.25 30.77
CA ALA A 394 27.97 -14.67 30.47
C ALA A 394 26.81 -15.32 31.23
N ARG A 395 26.95 -16.61 31.58
CA ARG A 395 25.92 -17.40 32.27
C ARG A 395 25.82 -17.02 33.74
N ALA A 396 26.94 -16.73 34.38
CA ALA A 396 26.98 -16.24 35.76
C ALA A 396 26.26 -14.88 35.91
N ARG A 397 26.33 -14.00 34.90
CA ARG A 397 25.74 -12.66 34.93
C ARG A 397 24.22 -12.64 34.83
N VAL A 398 23.61 -13.70 34.34
CA VAL A 398 22.14 -13.81 34.18
C VAL A 398 21.50 -14.76 35.19
N GLU A 399 22.29 -15.37 36.08
CA GLU A 399 21.82 -16.43 36.99
C GLU A 399 20.73 -15.96 37.96
N GLU A 400 20.80 -14.69 38.38
CA GLU A 400 19.84 -14.02 39.27
C GLU A 400 18.44 -13.85 38.66
N ILE A 401 18.28 -14.01 37.34
CA ILE A 401 16.97 -13.95 36.68
C ILE A 401 16.14 -15.16 37.11
N SER A 402 14.94 -14.91 37.66
CA SER A 402 14.07 -15.97 38.15
C SER A 402 13.57 -16.88 37.03
N LYS A 403 13.43 -18.18 37.34
CA LYS A 403 12.89 -19.17 36.39
C LYS A 403 11.46 -18.85 35.93
N GLU A 404 10.68 -18.17 36.77
CA GLU A 404 9.32 -17.76 36.44
C GLU A 404 9.30 -16.67 35.35
N ILE A 405 10.17 -15.66 35.46
CA ILE A 405 10.31 -14.60 34.46
C ILE A 405 10.72 -15.20 33.11
N VAL A 406 11.69 -16.12 33.11
CA VAL A 406 12.14 -16.83 31.89
C VAL A 406 10.99 -17.58 31.24
N LYS A 407 10.19 -18.32 32.03
CA LYS A 407 9.04 -19.07 31.50
C LYS A 407 7.99 -18.13 30.89
N LYS A 408 7.61 -17.06 31.58
CA LYS A 408 6.62 -16.09 31.10
C LYS A 408 7.11 -15.34 29.85
N ALA A 409 8.37 -14.92 29.83
CA ALA A 409 8.99 -14.28 28.66
C ALA A 409 9.03 -15.22 27.43
N LYS A 410 9.42 -16.50 27.60
CA LYS A 410 9.41 -17.49 26.50
C LYS A 410 8.00 -17.75 25.96
N VAL A 411 6.97 -17.73 26.80
CA VAL A 411 5.58 -17.82 26.35
C VAL A 411 5.19 -16.61 25.50
N GLN A 412 5.57 -15.40 25.91
CA GLN A 412 5.31 -14.19 25.12
C GLN A 412 6.06 -14.21 23.78
N MET A 413 7.34 -14.57 23.77
CA MET A 413 8.12 -14.69 22.53
C MET A 413 7.50 -15.74 21.58
N ARG A 414 7.07 -16.89 22.10
CA ARG A 414 6.37 -17.91 21.30
C ARG A 414 5.11 -17.36 20.64
N LYS A 415 4.23 -16.70 21.41
CA LYS A 415 3.00 -16.09 20.89
C LYS A 415 3.30 -15.07 19.79
N MET A 416 4.37 -14.28 19.94
CA MET A 416 4.79 -13.32 18.92
C MET A 416 5.21 -14.02 17.62
N PHE A 417 5.92 -15.16 17.68
CA PHE A 417 6.28 -15.96 16.51
C PHE A 417 5.07 -16.67 15.88
N GLU A 418 4.19 -17.27 16.68
CA GLU A 418 2.96 -17.92 16.21
C GLU A 418 2.08 -16.91 15.46
N ASN A 419 1.82 -15.75 16.06
CA ASN A 419 1.07 -14.68 15.41
C ASN A 419 1.72 -14.17 14.12
N LEU A 420 3.06 -14.12 14.08
CA LEU A 420 3.81 -13.69 12.91
C LEU A 420 3.71 -14.70 11.75
N VAL A 421 3.92 -15.98 12.03
CA VAL A 421 3.78 -17.08 11.07
C VAL A 421 2.36 -17.11 10.53
N ASP A 422 1.39 -17.08 11.43
CA ASP A 422 -0.02 -17.21 11.11
C ASP A 422 -0.49 -16.08 10.17
N ARG A 423 -0.06 -14.84 10.42
CA ARG A 423 -0.31 -13.69 9.53
C ARG A 423 0.27 -13.88 8.13
N MET A 424 1.44 -14.49 8.01
CA MET A 424 2.14 -14.63 6.73
C MET A 424 1.75 -15.85 5.91
N LYS A 425 1.24 -16.91 6.54
CA LYS A 425 0.83 -18.14 5.84
C LYS A 425 -0.06 -17.83 4.63
N THR A 426 0.15 -18.53 3.52
CA THR A 426 -0.65 -18.34 2.30
C THR A 426 -1.83 -19.28 2.24
N SER A 427 -1.69 -20.49 2.77
CA SER A 427 -2.75 -21.48 2.91
C SER A 427 -2.96 -21.81 4.39
N PRO A 428 -4.08 -22.46 4.76
CA PRO A 428 -4.27 -22.96 6.10
C PRO A 428 -3.23 -24.03 6.46
N GLU A 429 -2.72 -24.81 5.49
CA GLU A 429 -1.76 -25.90 5.71
C GLU A 429 -0.50 -25.49 6.49
N ASP A 430 0.05 -26.44 7.26
CA ASP A 430 1.30 -26.22 7.97
C ASP A 430 2.43 -25.93 6.97
N CYS A 431 3.13 -24.83 7.20
CA CYS A 431 4.20 -24.39 6.32
C CYS A 431 5.57 -24.84 6.83
N THR A 432 6.56 -24.84 5.96
CA THR A 432 7.97 -24.94 6.36
C THR A 432 8.47 -23.53 6.68
N LEU A 433 9.09 -23.35 7.85
CA LEU A 433 9.70 -22.10 8.27
C LEU A 433 11.22 -22.18 8.18
N LEU A 434 11.83 -21.33 7.35
CA LEU A 434 13.26 -21.10 7.35
C LEU A 434 13.59 -20.03 8.39
N LEU A 435 14.42 -20.36 9.36
CA LEU A 435 14.81 -19.44 10.42
C LEU A 435 16.24 -18.96 10.21
N VAL A 436 16.41 -17.64 10.04
CA VAL A 436 17.70 -17.00 9.83
C VAL A 436 17.92 -15.79 10.74
N GLY A 437 19.08 -15.16 10.62
CA GLY A 437 19.48 -14.03 11.45
C GLY A 437 20.27 -14.47 12.69
N GLY A 438 20.96 -13.50 13.30
CA GLY A 438 21.76 -13.73 14.50
C GLY A 438 20.93 -13.92 15.77
N GLY A 439 19.68 -13.45 15.77
CA GLY A 439 18.74 -13.61 16.87
C GLY A 439 17.90 -14.89 16.79
N SER A 440 18.17 -15.82 15.87
CA SER A 440 17.41 -17.06 15.70
C SER A 440 17.30 -17.89 16.99
N ILE A 441 18.22 -17.71 17.94
CA ILE A 441 18.18 -18.26 19.30
C ILE A 441 16.92 -17.92 20.10
N LEU A 442 16.15 -16.91 19.68
CA LEU A 442 14.88 -16.52 20.30
C LEU A 442 13.71 -17.40 19.89
N ALA A 443 13.83 -18.10 18.76
CA ALA A 443 12.74 -18.91 18.24
C ALA A 443 12.46 -20.11 19.15
N PRO A 444 11.18 -20.45 19.37
CA PRO A 444 10.81 -21.64 20.11
C PRO A 444 11.07 -22.91 19.28
N GLU A 445 11.25 -24.05 19.94
CA GLU A 445 11.49 -25.36 19.29
C GLU A 445 10.30 -25.84 18.44
N LYS A 446 9.09 -25.39 18.78
CA LYS A 446 7.85 -25.68 18.06
C LYS A 446 7.04 -24.39 17.95
N ILE A 447 6.48 -24.18 16.77
CA ILE A 447 5.58 -23.06 16.44
C ILE A 447 4.34 -23.70 15.82
N GLU A 448 3.17 -23.32 16.30
CA GLU A 448 1.89 -23.76 15.73
C GLU A 448 1.74 -23.27 14.27
N GLY A 449 1.15 -24.10 13.40
CA GLY A 449 1.07 -23.83 11.96
C GLY A 449 2.38 -24.00 11.17
N VAL A 450 3.44 -24.51 11.80
CA VAL A 450 4.72 -24.85 11.16
C VAL A 450 5.00 -26.34 11.30
N SER A 451 5.13 -27.03 10.17
CA SER A 451 5.42 -28.48 10.14
C SER A 451 6.90 -28.78 10.39
N GLU A 452 7.78 -27.91 9.89
CA GLU A 452 9.23 -28.06 10.00
C GLU A 452 9.89 -26.68 10.12
N ILE A 453 10.76 -26.54 11.12
CA ILE A 453 11.64 -25.37 11.30
C ILE A 453 13.04 -25.75 10.83
N ILE A 454 13.52 -25.11 9.78
CA ILE A 454 14.87 -25.33 9.22
C ILE A 454 15.75 -24.14 9.57
N THR A 455 16.77 -24.35 10.38
CA THR A 455 17.83 -23.37 10.62
C THR A 455 19.08 -23.79 9.85
N PRO A 456 19.37 -23.19 8.68
CA PRO A 456 20.46 -23.65 7.83
C PRO A 456 21.84 -23.29 8.40
N PRO A 457 22.93 -23.96 7.96
CA PRO A 457 24.28 -23.53 8.30
C PRO A 457 24.51 -22.10 7.78
N TYR A 458 25.31 -21.30 8.49
CA TYR A 458 25.55 -19.88 8.18
C TYR A 458 24.29 -18.98 8.21
N HIS A 459 23.23 -19.40 8.92
CA HIS A 459 22.00 -18.61 9.08
C HIS A 459 22.23 -17.16 9.57
N SER A 460 23.30 -16.90 10.31
CA SER A 460 23.65 -15.59 10.87
C SER A 460 24.15 -14.56 9.82
N VAL A 461 24.47 -15.03 8.61
CA VAL A 461 24.91 -14.23 7.45
C VAL A 461 24.12 -14.60 6.18
N ALA A 462 22.91 -15.12 6.35
CA ALA A 462 22.05 -15.54 5.23
C ALA A 462 21.74 -14.38 4.26
N ASN A 463 21.60 -13.16 4.77
CA ASN A 463 21.50 -11.93 3.98
C ASN A 463 22.67 -11.76 2.98
N ALA A 464 23.92 -11.79 3.45
CA ALA A 464 25.09 -11.67 2.60
C ALA A 464 25.20 -12.82 1.57
N VAL A 465 24.81 -14.04 1.96
CA VAL A 465 24.70 -15.16 1.02
C VAL A 465 23.64 -14.88 -0.06
N GLY A 466 22.47 -14.38 0.34
CA GLY A 466 21.39 -13.99 -0.56
C GLY A 466 21.82 -12.97 -1.61
N ALA A 467 22.61 -11.98 -1.19
CA ALA A 467 23.24 -11.01 -2.10
C ALA A 467 24.19 -11.70 -3.09
N ALA A 468 25.07 -12.60 -2.63
CA ALA A 468 26.05 -13.28 -3.49
C ALA A 468 25.41 -14.18 -4.57
N ILE A 469 24.27 -14.82 -4.27
CA ILE A 469 23.59 -15.76 -5.19
C ILE A 469 22.59 -15.09 -6.13
N ALA A 470 22.37 -13.78 -5.99
CA ALA A 470 21.31 -13.11 -6.71
C ALA A 470 21.51 -13.11 -8.23
N ASN A 471 20.37 -13.14 -8.93
CA ASN A 471 20.30 -13.21 -10.38
C ASN A 471 20.03 -11.83 -10.95
N VAL A 472 20.60 -11.59 -12.12
CA VAL A 472 20.29 -10.41 -12.91
C VAL A 472 18.90 -10.57 -13.52
N SER A 473 18.14 -9.47 -13.60
CA SER A 473 16.79 -9.48 -14.16
C SER A 473 16.64 -8.53 -15.36
N GLY A 474 15.65 -8.85 -16.19
CA GLY A 474 15.10 -7.97 -17.21
C GLY A 474 13.59 -8.00 -17.12
N GLU A 475 12.99 -6.83 -16.95
CA GLU A 475 11.55 -6.67 -16.77
C GLU A 475 10.94 -5.79 -17.85
N VAL A 476 9.76 -6.19 -18.30
CA VAL A 476 8.88 -5.37 -19.14
C VAL A 476 7.51 -5.38 -18.50
N ASP A 477 7.03 -4.19 -18.16
CA ASP A 477 5.67 -3.94 -17.73
C ASP A 477 5.08 -2.93 -18.72
N THR A 478 4.02 -3.33 -19.42
CA THR A 478 3.41 -2.51 -20.46
C THR A 478 1.92 -2.80 -20.56
N ILE A 479 1.15 -1.83 -21.05
CA ILE A 479 -0.26 -2.03 -21.37
C ILE A 479 -0.42 -2.14 -22.88
N GLU A 480 -1.08 -3.20 -23.32
CA GLU A 480 -1.30 -3.52 -24.73
C GLU A 480 -2.79 -3.53 -25.04
N VAL A 481 -3.18 -2.71 -26.03
CA VAL A 481 -4.53 -2.72 -26.57
C VAL A 481 -4.63 -3.87 -27.58
N LEU A 482 -5.36 -4.94 -27.24
CA LEU A 482 -5.38 -6.13 -28.09
C LEU A 482 -6.13 -5.87 -29.40
N GLN A 483 -7.32 -5.25 -29.40
CA GLN A 483 -8.08 -4.87 -30.62
C GLN A 483 -8.05 -5.96 -31.74
N GLY A 484 -8.23 -7.23 -31.38
CA GLY A 484 -8.20 -8.35 -32.34
C GLY A 484 -6.82 -8.94 -32.65
N ARG A 485 -5.74 -8.39 -32.09
CA ARG A 485 -4.39 -9.01 -32.08
C ARG A 485 -4.39 -10.24 -31.18
N SER A 486 -3.63 -11.26 -31.58
CA SER A 486 -3.43 -12.48 -30.81
C SER A 486 -2.61 -12.19 -29.54
N LEU A 487 -3.20 -12.41 -28.36
CA LEU A 487 -2.50 -12.28 -27.08
C LEU A 487 -1.20 -13.12 -27.02
N PRO A 488 -1.15 -14.37 -27.51
CA PRO A 488 0.09 -15.14 -27.63
C PRO A 488 1.23 -14.40 -28.36
N ASP A 489 0.96 -13.73 -29.47
CA ASP A 489 2.00 -13.05 -30.26
C ASP A 489 2.54 -11.83 -29.52
N VAL A 490 1.65 -11.08 -28.88
CA VAL A 490 2.00 -9.93 -28.02
C VAL A 490 2.87 -10.39 -26.84
N LEU A 491 2.49 -11.49 -26.19
CA LEU A 491 3.25 -12.08 -25.08
C LEU A 491 4.66 -12.51 -25.51
N GLU A 492 4.82 -13.16 -26.67
CA GLU A 492 6.15 -13.58 -27.14
C GLU A 492 7.07 -12.40 -27.47
N ARG A 493 6.52 -11.30 -28.03
CA ARG A 493 7.29 -10.06 -28.23
C ARG A 493 7.78 -9.50 -26.89
N ILE A 494 6.90 -9.40 -25.89
CA ILE A 494 7.24 -8.84 -24.57
C ILE A 494 8.23 -9.75 -23.83
N LYS A 495 8.08 -11.08 -23.93
CA LYS A 495 9.07 -12.04 -23.41
C LYS A 495 10.45 -11.87 -24.05
N THR A 496 10.50 -11.65 -25.35
CA THR A 496 11.77 -11.43 -26.07
C THR A 496 12.45 -10.16 -25.59
N GLU A 497 11.69 -9.08 -25.42
CA GLU A 497 12.19 -7.82 -24.89
C GLU A 497 12.68 -7.93 -23.43
N ALA A 498 11.96 -8.66 -22.57
CA ALA A 498 12.41 -8.92 -21.20
C ALA A 498 13.71 -9.72 -21.16
N ARG A 499 13.86 -10.73 -22.04
CA ARG A 499 15.12 -11.49 -22.18
C ARG A 499 16.27 -10.59 -22.66
N ARG A 500 16.03 -9.72 -23.64
CA ARG A 500 17.03 -8.77 -24.15
C ARG A 500 17.55 -7.86 -23.03
N LYS A 501 16.64 -7.22 -22.28
CA LYS A 501 16.99 -6.39 -21.12
C LYS A 501 17.79 -7.17 -20.07
N CYS A 502 17.44 -8.43 -19.82
CA CYS A 502 18.17 -9.27 -18.86
C CYS A 502 19.64 -9.48 -19.28
N VAL A 503 19.90 -9.68 -20.58
CA VAL A 503 21.26 -9.82 -21.13
C VAL A 503 22.02 -8.49 -21.04
N GLU A 504 21.37 -7.37 -21.33
CA GLU A 504 21.96 -6.03 -21.24
C GLU A 504 22.41 -5.66 -19.83
N THR A 505 21.70 -6.13 -18.81
CA THR A 505 22.08 -5.96 -17.39
C THR A 505 23.24 -6.89 -16.98
N GLY A 506 23.69 -7.82 -17.84
CA GLY A 506 24.89 -8.66 -17.62
C GLY A 506 24.65 -10.17 -17.47
N ALA A 507 23.48 -10.68 -17.85
CA ALA A 507 23.19 -12.11 -17.80
C ALA A 507 23.85 -12.91 -18.95
N LYS A 508 24.23 -14.17 -18.71
CA LYS A 508 24.61 -15.13 -19.77
C LYS A 508 23.39 -15.46 -20.61
N GLN A 509 23.47 -15.28 -21.92
CA GLN A 509 22.35 -15.46 -22.85
C GLN A 509 21.70 -16.85 -22.74
N GLU A 510 22.49 -17.90 -22.60
CA GLU A 510 22.05 -19.28 -22.43
C GLU A 510 21.38 -19.59 -21.10
N SER A 511 21.57 -18.74 -20.08
CA SER A 511 20.98 -18.91 -18.75
C SER A 511 19.64 -18.18 -18.58
N VAL A 512 19.28 -17.31 -19.52
CA VAL A 512 18.10 -16.45 -19.37
C VAL A 512 16.81 -17.25 -19.50
N LYS A 513 15.95 -17.17 -18.49
CA LYS A 513 14.61 -17.78 -18.48
C LYS A 513 13.56 -16.80 -18.00
N VAL A 514 12.35 -16.93 -18.52
CA VAL A 514 11.18 -16.17 -18.04
C VAL A 514 10.66 -16.85 -16.79
N VAL A 515 10.55 -16.11 -15.70
CA VAL A 515 10.09 -16.62 -14.39
C VAL A 515 8.71 -16.12 -14.01
N GLU A 516 8.25 -15.05 -14.64
CA GLU A 516 6.96 -14.46 -14.35
C GLU A 516 6.33 -13.89 -15.63
N VAL A 517 5.04 -14.16 -15.78
CA VAL A 517 4.17 -13.57 -16.78
C VAL A 517 2.84 -13.28 -16.10
N GLN A 518 2.50 -12.00 -15.95
CA GLN A 518 1.18 -11.57 -15.49
C GLN A 518 0.43 -10.91 -16.64
N VAL A 519 -0.86 -11.21 -16.74
CA VAL A 519 -1.76 -10.65 -17.74
C VAL A 519 -2.99 -10.14 -16.99
N LEU A 520 -3.08 -8.83 -16.83
CA LEU A 520 -4.10 -8.15 -16.04
C LEU A 520 -4.94 -7.26 -16.96
N PRO A 521 -6.22 -7.58 -17.20
CA PRO A 521 -7.10 -6.70 -17.98
C PRO A 521 -7.21 -5.31 -17.33
N VAL A 522 -7.10 -4.25 -18.13
CA VAL A 522 -7.34 -2.89 -17.64
C VAL A 522 -8.85 -2.72 -17.50
N GLN A 523 -9.30 -2.43 -16.27
CA GLN A 523 -10.73 -2.39 -15.97
C GLN A 523 -11.40 -1.21 -16.71
N TYR A 524 -12.66 -1.40 -17.11
CA TYR A 524 -13.51 -0.38 -17.76
C TYR A 524 -13.05 0.14 -19.13
N VAL A 525 -12.10 -0.54 -19.80
CA VAL A 525 -11.72 -0.20 -21.18
C VAL A 525 -12.31 -1.20 -22.17
N THR A 526 -13.09 -0.70 -23.14
CA THR A 526 -13.76 -1.54 -24.16
C THR A 526 -12.83 -2.03 -25.26
N ASN A 527 -11.62 -1.47 -25.36
CA ASN A 527 -10.63 -1.82 -26.40
C ASN A 527 -9.78 -3.07 -26.09
N GLN A 528 -10.10 -3.80 -25.02
CA GLN A 528 -9.32 -4.96 -24.54
C GLN A 528 -7.87 -4.60 -24.15
N ALA A 529 -7.65 -3.40 -23.61
CA ALA A 529 -6.39 -3.02 -22.98
C ALA A 529 -6.03 -4.02 -21.88
N THR A 530 -4.84 -4.59 -21.98
CA THR A 530 -4.35 -5.63 -21.07
C THR A 530 -2.94 -5.24 -20.63
N ARG A 531 -2.75 -5.09 -19.32
CA ARG A 531 -1.42 -4.95 -18.72
C ARG A 531 -0.72 -6.29 -18.73
N ILE A 532 0.50 -6.30 -19.25
CA ILE A 532 1.33 -7.47 -19.37
C ILE A 532 2.66 -7.18 -18.66
N ILE A 533 2.97 -7.98 -17.66
CA ILE A 533 4.21 -7.92 -16.90
C ILE A 533 4.99 -9.19 -17.19
N VAL A 534 6.21 -9.08 -17.70
CA VAL A 534 7.09 -10.21 -17.93
C VAL A 534 8.45 -9.97 -17.28
N ARG A 535 8.86 -10.92 -16.45
CA ARG A 535 10.19 -10.91 -15.83
C ARG A 535 11.02 -12.09 -16.32
N ALA A 536 12.21 -11.78 -16.81
CA ALA A 536 13.26 -12.74 -17.13
C ALA A 536 14.41 -12.60 -16.12
N ILE A 537 15.07 -13.71 -15.80
CA ILE A 537 16.27 -13.75 -14.97
C ILE A 537 17.36 -14.58 -15.63
N GLY A 538 18.62 -14.28 -15.30
CA GLY A 538 19.77 -15.08 -15.72
C GLY A 538 20.92 -15.06 -14.72
N GLU A 539 21.88 -15.96 -14.92
CA GLU A 539 23.13 -15.98 -14.16
C GLU A 539 24.09 -14.89 -14.65
N ILE A 540 24.82 -14.27 -13.73
CA ILE A 540 25.86 -13.28 -14.06
C ILE A 540 26.90 -13.92 -15.00
N GLY A 541 27.13 -13.27 -16.14
CA GLY A 541 28.13 -13.68 -17.13
C GLY A 541 29.56 -13.20 -16.84
N ASP A 542 30.51 -13.70 -17.62
CA ASP A 542 31.88 -13.16 -17.71
C ASP A 542 31.83 -11.87 -18.53
N ALA A 543 31.16 -10.84 -18.00
CA ALA A 543 31.06 -9.56 -18.69
C ALA A 543 32.44 -8.88 -18.71
N SER A 544 32.85 -8.36 -19.87
CA SER A 544 34.04 -7.52 -19.99
C SER A 544 33.92 -6.32 -19.05
N PRO A 545 34.87 -6.09 -18.12
CA PRO A 545 34.82 -4.99 -17.15
C PRO A 545 34.55 -3.62 -17.77
N GLU A 546 35.03 -3.40 -19.00
CA GLU A 546 34.89 -2.15 -19.76
C GLU A 546 33.44 -1.80 -20.13
N LYS A 547 32.56 -2.78 -20.44
CA LYS A 547 31.17 -2.47 -20.86
C LYS A 547 30.24 -2.05 -19.71
N VAL A 548 30.53 -2.48 -18.48
CA VAL A 548 29.72 -2.14 -17.29
C VAL A 548 30.28 -0.90 -16.57
N MET A 549 31.59 -0.64 -16.66
CA MET A 549 32.20 0.57 -16.11
C MET A 549 31.86 1.83 -16.94
N VAL A 550 31.75 1.74 -18.27
CA VAL A 550 31.52 2.90 -19.16
C VAL A 550 30.14 3.54 -18.97
N SER A 551 29.10 2.79 -18.57
CA SER A 551 27.78 3.38 -18.26
C SER A 551 27.71 4.09 -16.90
N CYS A 552 28.75 3.98 -16.08
CA CYS A 552 28.79 4.52 -14.72
C CYS A 552 29.35 5.94 -14.62
N GLU A 553 30.17 6.41 -15.57
CA GLU A 553 30.73 7.77 -15.55
C GLU A 553 29.69 8.82 -15.98
N ASP A 554 28.81 8.49 -16.94
CA ASP A 554 27.78 9.41 -17.46
C ASP A 554 26.59 9.65 -16.50
N CYS A 555 26.47 8.88 -15.42
CA CYS A 555 25.32 8.95 -14.49
C CYS A 555 25.57 9.81 -13.25
N LEU A 556 26.80 10.26 -13.02
CA LEU A 556 27.18 11.01 -11.83
C LEU A 556 27.16 12.50 -12.13
N VAL A 557 26.17 13.21 -11.59
CA VAL A 557 26.19 14.67 -11.60
C VAL A 557 27.27 15.12 -10.61
N ASP A 558 28.32 15.78 -11.10
CA ASP A 558 29.37 16.34 -10.26
C ASP A 558 28.78 17.50 -9.43
N HIS A 559 28.32 17.17 -8.22
CA HIS A 559 28.01 18.17 -7.22
C HIS A 559 29.30 18.57 -6.51
N GLU A 560 30.07 19.50 -7.11
CA GLU A 560 31.03 20.32 -6.37
C GLU A 560 30.26 21.27 -5.45
N THR A 561 29.77 20.76 -4.33
CA THR A 561 29.37 21.57 -3.18
C THR A 561 30.02 20.96 -1.96
N ASP A 562 30.98 21.67 -1.38
CA ASP A 562 31.56 21.41 -0.05
C ASP A 562 30.42 21.31 0.96
N TRP A 563 29.99 20.08 1.23
CA TRP A 563 29.16 19.77 2.39
C TRP A 563 30.12 19.46 3.54
N PRO A 564 29.95 19.99 4.76
CA PRO A 564 30.90 19.74 5.83
C PRO A 564 31.04 18.24 6.08
N GLU A 565 32.22 17.67 5.80
CA GLU A 565 32.59 16.29 6.16
C GLU A 565 32.70 16.10 7.70
N THR A 566 32.43 17.14 8.48
CA THR A 566 32.45 17.12 9.94
C THR A 566 31.03 17.04 10.51
N ALA A 567 30.36 15.90 10.35
CA ALA A 567 29.28 15.48 11.23
C ALA A 567 29.64 14.15 11.92
N ALA A 568 30.89 14.06 12.38
CA ALA A 568 31.27 13.12 13.43
C ALA A 568 30.87 13.74 14.78
N ASP A 569 30.27 12.93 15.66
CA ASP A 569 29.98 13.22 17.08
C ASP A 569 28.88 14.23 17.42
N THR A 570 27.80 14.29 16.65
CA THR A 570 26.51 14.63 17.27
C THR A 570 25.73 13.34 17.48
N PRO A 571 25.34 12.94 18.70
CA PRO A 571 24.34 11.90 18.85
C PRO A 571 23.16 12.30 17.96
N PRO A 572 22.49 11.35 17.26
CA PRO A 572 21.24 11.68 16.58
C PRO A 572 20.41 12.50 17.57
N PRO A 573 19.82 13.65 17.17
CA PRO A 573 18.99 14.43 18.08
C PRO A 573 18.06 13.44 18.75
N SER A 574 18.22 13.30 20.06
CA SER A 574 17.76 12.17 20.87
C SER A 574 16.32 11.88 20.51
N MET A 575 16.04 10.94 19.58
CA MET A 575 14.79 10.87 18.80
C MET A 575 13.86 11.98 19.24
N THR A 576 14.09 13.24 18.80
CA THR A 576 13.22 14.34 19.24
C THR A 576 11.83 13.78 19.05
N PRO A 577 11.03 13.61 20.12
CA PRO A 577 9.84 12.79 20.06
C PRO A 577 9.17 13.19 18.77
N ARG A 578 8.96 12.24 17.84
CA ARG A 578 8.13 12.45 16.63
C ARG A 578 7.11 13.46 17.10
N GLU A 579 7.11 14.72 16.59
CA GLU A 579 6.23 15.77 17.13
C GLU A 579 4.92 15.05 17.41
N GLU A 580 4.66 14.77 18.69
CA GLU A 580 3.68 13.76 19.02
C GLU A 580 2.42 14.52 18.71
N GLU A 581 1.86 14.30 17.50
CA GLU A 581 0.51 14.73 17.18
C GLU A 581 -0.27 14.34 18.42
N GLU A 582 -0.71 15.33 19.19
CA GLU A 582 -1.27 15.10 20.52
C GLU A 582 -2.26 13.95 20.38
N SER A 583 -1.94 12.81 21.00
CA SER A 583 -2.65 11.59 20.68
C SER A 583 -4.11 11.79 21.09
N VAL A 584 -4.99 11.98 20.11
CA VAL A 584 -6.39 12.28 20.37
C VAL A 584 -7.00 11.07 21.05
N ASN A 585 -7.51 11.23 22.26
CA ASN A 585 -8.27 10.17 22.92
C ASN A 585 -9.65 10.08 22.27
N TYR A 586 -9.86 9.06 21.44
CA TYR A 586 -11.08 8.92 20.65
C TYR A 586 -12.31 8.59 21.50
N GLU A 587 -12.15 8.03 22.70
CA GLU A 587 -13.28 7.76 23.60
C GLU A 587 -13.87 9.03 24.19
N THR A 588 -13.02 10.02 24.47
CA THR A 588 -13.43 11.29 25.09
C THR A 588 -13.58 12.43 24.09
N TYR A 589 -13.16 12.22 22.84
CA TYR A 589 -13.29 13.18 21.76
C TYR A 589 -14.73 13.70 21.60
N ARG A 590 -14.86 15.01 21.38
CA ARG A 590 -16.12 15.72 21.16
C ARG A 590 -16.00 16.59 19.89
N PRO A 591 -16.92 16.45 18.92
CA PRO A 591 -16.97 17.32 17.76
C PRO A 591 -17.42 18.74 18.13
N LEU A 592 -17.07 19.72 17.30
CA LEU A 592 -17.48 21.11 17.47
C LEU A 592 -18.89 21.32 16.91
N ILE A 593 -19.88 21.44 17.79
CA ILE A 593 -21.26 21.79 17.44
C ILE A 593 -21.55 23.21 17.94
N LYS A 594 -22.04 24.09 17.07
CA LYS A 594 -22.45 25.45 17.43
C LYS A 594 -23.71 25.83 16.67
N ASP A 595 -24.73 26.29 17.38
CA ASP A 595 -26.01 26.75 16.81
C ASP A 595 -26.67 25.69 15.89
N GLY A 596 -26.58 24.41 16.25
CA GLY A 596 -27.10 23.29 15.45
C GLY A 596 -26.26 22.93 14.23
N ILE A 597 -25.10 23.56 14.05
CA ILE A 597 -24.16 23.30 12.95
C ILE A 597 -22.96 22.54 13.48
N TRP A 598 -22.62 21.42 12.83
CA TRP A 598 -21.41 20.66 13.09
C TRP A 598 -20.27 21.17 12.21
N TYR A 599 -19.22 21.69 12.83
CA TYR A 599 -17.99 22.12 12.16
C TYR A 599 -16.98 20.97 12.21
N LEU A 600 -16.60 20.45 11.03
CA LEU A 600 -15.76 19.26 10.95
C LEU A 600 -14.28 19.58 11.26
N SER A 601 -13.66 18.72 12.06
CA SER A 601 -12.20 18.64 12.22
C SER A 601 -11.59 17.56 11.32
N GLU A 602 -10.25 17.47 11.25
CA GLU A 602 -9.57 16.36 10.57
C GLU A 602 -9.91 14.99 11.19
N THR A 603 -10.13 14.93 12.51
CA THR A 603 -10.57 13.73 13.21
C THR A 603 -11.97 13.32 12.79
N ASP A 604 -12.89 14.27 12.66
CA ASP A 604 -14.25 14.00 12.17
C ASP A 604 -14.23 13.44 10.75
N LEU A 605 -13.41 14.04 9.88
CA LEU A 605 -13.23 13.60 8.50
C LEU A 605 -12.65 12.19 8.42
N ALA A 606 -11.71 11.83 9.30
CA ALA A 606 -11.13 10.49 9.36
C ALA A 606 -12.17 9.43 9.77
N PHE A 607 -13.05 9.76 10.73
CA PHE A 607 -14.14 8.87 11.12
C PHE A 607 -15.18 8.73 10.01
N ILE A 608 -15.59 9.82 9.38
CA ILE A 608 -16.54 9.79 8.25
C ILE A 608 -15.95 8.97 7.10
N MET A 609 -14.67 9.16 6.75
CA MET A 609 -14.01 8.39 5.68
C MET A 609 -14.09 6.88 5.91
N GLU A 610 -13.75 6.41 7.11
CA GLU A 610 -13.80 4.98 7.44
C GLU A 610 -15.24 4.45 7.42
N GLY A 611 -16.18 5.21 7.99
CA GLY A 611 -17.59 4.86 7.99
C GLY A 611 -18.21 4.79 6.59
N CYS A 612 -17.94 5.78 5.73
CA CYS A 612 -18.37 5.77 4.33
C CYS A 612 -17.83 4.53 3.60
N GLY A 613 -16.57 4.17 3.83
CA GLY A 613 -15.98 2.94 3.30
C GLY A 613 -16.74 1.67 3.73
N ILE A 614 -17.08 1.57 5.01
CA ILE A 614 -17.84 0.43 5.58
C ILE A 614 -19.28 0.39 5.03
N LEU A 615 -19.93 1.54 4.89
CA LEU A 615 -21.27 1.65 4.31
C LEU A 615 -21.29 1.48 2.77
N GLY A 616 -20.11 1.45 2.14
CA GLY A 616 -19.94 1.27 0.70
C GLY A 616 -20.18 -0.14 0.18
N THR A 617 -20.33 -1.15 1.04
CA THR A 617 -20.64 -2.54 0.63
C THR A 617 -19.68 -3.09 -0.44
N GLY A 618 -18.41 -2.70 -0.40
CA GLY A 618 -17.40 -3.07 -1.38
C GLY A 618 -17.29 -2.15 -2.61
N GLY A 619 -18.19 -1.16 -2.76
CA GLY A 619 -18.19 -0.21 -3.88
C GLY A 619 -18.25 1.26 -3.45
N GLY A 620 -18.85 2.13 -4.29
CA GLY A 620 -18.89 3.60 -4.07
C GLY A 620 -17.54 4.34 -4.28
N GLY A 621 -16.50 3.63 -4.73
CA GLY A 621 -15.15 4.17 -4.92
C GLY A 621 -14.39 4.38 -3.60
N THR A 622 -13.07 4.63 -3.68
CA THR A 622 -12.26 4.87 -2.48
C THR A 622 -12.60 6.24 -1.84
N PRO A 623 -12.88 6.30 -0.52
CA PRO A 623 -13.09 7.55 0.18
C PRO A 623 -11.79 8.34 0.41
N TYR A 624 -10.62 7.70 0.22
CA TYR A 624 -9.34 8.27 0.60
C TYR A 624 -9.00 9.59 -0.10
N PRO A 625 -9.09 9.72 -1.44
CA PRO A 625 -8.78 11.00 -2.09
C PRO A 625 -9.75 12.12 -1.67
N ALA A 626 -11.03 11.80 -1.43
CA ALA A 626 -12.01 12.78 -0.98
C ALA A 626 -11.72 13.27 0.44
N TYR A 627 -11.32 12.36 1.33
CA TYR A 627 -10.81 12.69 2.66
C TYR A 627 -9.61 13.64 2.59
N LEU A 628 -8.62 13.34 1.75
CA LEU A 628 -7.43 14.18 1.58
C LEU A 628 -7.79 15.59 1.14
N MET A 629 -8.71 15.74 0.18
CA MET A 629 -9.20 17.05 -0.28
C MET A 629 -9.93 17.82 0.83
N CYS A 630 -10.83 17.17 1.58
CA CYS A 630 -11.48 17.79 2.74
C CYS A 630 -10.47 18.25 3.79
N ARG A 631 -9.45 17.43 4.07
CA ARG A 631 -8.37 17.76 5.00
C ARG A 631 -7.57 18.98 4.51
N ALA A 632 -7.24 19.03 3.22
CA ALA A 632 -6.56 20.17 2.62
C ALA A 632 -7.40 21.46 2.71
N ILE A 633 -8.72 21.37 2.52
CA ILE A 633 -9.63 22.52 2.73
C ILE A 633 -9.49 23.06 4.16
N LEU A 634 -9.53 22.20 5.19
CA LEU A 634 -9.39 22.63 6.58
C LEU A 634 -8.01 23.24 6.86
N ARG A 635 -6.93 22.60 6.40
CA ARG A 635 -5.55 23.09 6.59
C ARG A 635 -5.30 24.44 5.91
N ASN A 636 -6.00 24.72 4.81
CA ASN A 636 -5.96 26.00 4.11
C ASN A 636 -6.88 27.08 4.73
N GLY A 637 -7.43 26.83 5.93
CA GLY A 637 -8.30 27.76 6.66
C GLY A 637 -9.76 27.75 6.21
N GLY A 638 -10.15 26.80 5.35
CA GLY A 638 -11.54 26.57 4.97
C GLY A 638 -12.34 25.91 6.10
N SER A 639 -13.66 25.85 5.92
CA SER A 639 -14.58 25.22 6.88
C SER A 639 -15.58 24.33 6.15
N ILE A 640 -15.81 23.15 6.71
CA ILE A 640 -16.81 22.18 6.24
C ILE A 640 -17.84 22.03 7.35
N ARG A 641 -19.13 22.11 6.97
CA ARG A 641 -20.25 22.20 7.91
C ARG A 641 -21.30 21.15 7.60
N ILE A 642 -21.84 20.50 8.62
CA ILE A 642 -22.99 19.60 8.51
C ILE A 642 -24.16 20.15 9.34
N ILE A 643 -25.38 20.05 8.82
CA ILE A 643 -26.63 20.39 9.52
C ILE A 643 -27.58 19.20 9.55
N ASP A 644 -28.45 19.17 10.56
CA ASP A 644 -29.48 18.14 10.66
C ASP A 644 -30.58 18.35 9.60
N HIS A 645 -31.22 17.27 9.18
CA HIS A 645 -32.32 17.27 8.20
C HIS A 645 -33.57 18.06 8.63
N THR A 646 -33.62 18.54 9.88
CA THR A 646 -34.67 19.42 10.42
C THR A 646 -34.31 20.92 10.41
N SER A 647 -33.09 21.28 10.00
CA SER A 647 -32.55 22.64 10.17
C SER A 647 -33.04 23.66 9.13
N LEU A 648 -33.68 23.21 8.05
CA LEU A 648 -34.12 24.03 6.93
C LEU A 648 -35.64 23.84 6.69
N PRO A 649 -36.33 24.80 6.04
CA PRO A 649 -37.73 24.64 5.69
C PRO A 649 -37.93 23.57 4.62
N ASP A 650 -39.11 22.92 4.60
CA ASP A 650 -39.45 21.81 3.68
C ASP A 650 -39.22 22.11 2.19
N GLY A 651 -39.40 23.36 1.77
CA GLY A 651 -39.21 23.80 0.38
C GLY A 651 -37.78 24.22 0.05
N ALA A 652 -36.81 23.98 0.94
CA ALA A 652 -35.43 24.36 0.69
C ALA A 652 -34.82 23.52 -0.44
N GLU A 653 -34.11 24.16 -1.37
CA GLU A 653 -33.51 23.51 -2.53
C GLU A 653 -32.13 22.92 -2.15
N ILE A 654 -32.01 21.60 -2.27
CA ILE A 654 -30.82 20.83 -1.88
C ILE A 654 -30.10 20.37 -3.14
N VAL A 655 -28.84 20.79 -3.30
CA VAL A 655 -28.01 20.40 -4.45
C VAL A 655 -27.34 19.06 -4.21
N ARG A 656 -27.28 18.27 -5.29
CA ARG A 656 -26.74 16.92 -5.32
C ARG A 656 -25.49 16.87 -6.18
N GLY A 657 -24.71 15.82 -6.05
CA GLY A 657 -23.61 15.55 -6.97
C GLY A 657 -22.71 14.42 -6.55
N CYS A 658 -22.28 13.62 -7.52
CA CYS A 658 -21.39 12.49 -7.32
C CYS A 658 -20.43 12.36 -8.50
N ILE A 659 -19.52 11.39 -8.40
CA ILE A 659 -18.67 11.01 -9.52
C ILE A 659 -19.19 9.71 -10.12
N MET A 660 -19.30 9.71 -11.43
CA MET A 660 -19.73 8.56 -12.22
C MET A 660 -18.59 8.13 -13.14
N GLY A 661 -18.30 6.84 -13.18
CA GLY A 661 -17.30 6.28 -14.09
C GLY A 661 -16.54 5.11 -13.51
N SER A 662 -15.36 4.87 -14.08
CA SER A 662 -14.46 3.79 -13.69
C SER A 662 -13.69 4.13 -12.40
N PRO A 663 -13.74 3.27 -11.37
CA PRO A 663 -12.83 3.36 -10.22
C PRO A 663 -11.34 3.38 -10.60
N SER A 664 -10.94 2.67 -11.66
CA SER A 664 -9.54 2.68 -12.14
C SER A 664 -9.13 4.02 -12.74
N VAL A 665 -10.08 4.73 -13.36
CA VAL A 665 -9.84 6.11 -13.82
C VAL A 665 -9.78 7.06 -12.64
N SER A 666 -10.66 6.92 -11.65
CA SER A 666 -10.67 7.77 -10.46
C SER A 666 -9.40 7.69 -9.62
N GLY A 667 -8.62 6.60 -9.73
CA GLY A 667 -7.29 6.46 -9.13
C GLY A 667 -6.15 7.17 -9.87
N GLU A 668 -6.36 7.54 -11.13
CA GLU A 668 -5.38 8.26 -11.97
C GLU A 668 -5.76 9.72 -12.19
N ARG A 669 -7.05 9.96 -12.43
CA ARG A 669 -7.64 11.26 -12.73
C ARG A 669 -8.51 11.66 -11.55
N VAL A 670 -7.86 11.99 -10.44
CA VAL A 670 -8.55 12.33 -9.18
C VAL A 670 -9.40 13.58 -9.40
N MET A 671 -10.70 13.45 -9.19
CA MET A 671 -11.68 14.50 -9.43
C MET A 671 -12.26 15.01 -8.11
N GLY A 672 -12.19 16.33 -7.91
CA GLY A 672 -12.71 17.00 -6.73
C GLY A 672 -14.16 17.44 -6.88
N GLY A 673 -14.51 18.57 -6.27
CA GLY A 673 -15.87 19.13 -6.26
C GLY A 673 -16.13 20.19 -7.32
N LEU A 674 -15.11 20.78 -7.96
CA LEU A 674 -15.30 21.84 -8.93
C LEU A 674 -16.15 21.42 -10.16
N PRO A 675 -15.93 20.24 -10.78
CA PRO A 675 -16.76 19.81 -11.91
C PRO A 675 -18.23 19.58 -11.51
N ILE A 676 -18.49 19.16 -10.26
CA ILE A 676 -19.85 19.05 -9.71
C ILE A 676 -20.49 20.43 -9.60
N VAL A 677 -19.73 21.43 -9.14
CA VAL A 677 -20.21 22.81 -9.01
C VAL A 677 -20.51 23.43 -10.38
N GLU A 678 -19.68 23.15 -11.38
CA GLU A 678 -19.87 23.62 -12.75
C GLU A 678 -21.14 23.05 -13.39
N ALA A 679 -21.28 21.72 -13.40
CA ALA A 679 -22.50 21.06 -13.88
C ALA A 679 -23.74 21.52 -13.11
N GLY A 680 -23.65 21.68 -11.79
CA GLY A 680 -24.75 22.14 -10.97
C GLY A 680 -25.19 23.57 -11.29
N LYS A 681 -24.26 24.48 -11.55
CA LYS A 681 -24.59 25.86 -11.98
C LYS A 681 -25.31 25.90 -13.32
N GLU A 682 -24.85 25.14 -14.31
CA GLU A 682 -25.51 25.07 -15.63
C GLU A 682 -26.88 24.39 -15.55
N LEU A 683 -27.01 23.33 -14.75
CA LEU A 683 -28.29 22.68 -14.52
C LEU A 683 -29.29 23.63 -13.82
N ARG A 684 -28.83 24.35 -12.79
CA ARG A 684 -29.63 25.36 -12.09
C ARG A 684 -30.19 26.41 -13.04
N LYS A 685 -29.31 26.94 -13.89
CA LYS A 685 -29.63 27.95 -14.90
C LYS A 685 -30.65 27.41 -15.90
N PHE A 686 -30.49 26.17 -16.36
CA PHE A 686 -31.45 25.52 -17.24
C PHE A 686 -32.83 25.36 -16.59
N MET A 687 -32.87 24.94 -15.32
CA MET A 687 -34.13 24.70 -14.61
C MET A 687 -34.83 25.98 -14.14
N GLY A 688 -34.11 27.11 -14.05
CA GLY A 688 -34.66 28.36 -13.53
C GLY A 688 -35.02 28.29 -12.04
N VAL A 689 -34.37 27.41 -11.28
CA VAL A 689 -34.56 27.27 -9.82
C VAL A 689 -33.72 28.29 -9.04
N GLY A 690 -34.14 28.57 -7.81
CA GLY A 690 -33.51 29.56 -6.92
C GLY A 690 -32.12 29.14 -6.41
N GLU A 691 -31.62 29.91 -5.44
CA GLU A 691 -30.35 29.58 -4.77
C GLU A 691 -30.47 28.32 -3.92
N TYR A 692 -29.42 27.50 -3.93
CA TYR A 692 -29.33 26.30 -3.10
C TYR A 692 -29.11 26.66 -1.63
N GLN A 693 -29.55 25.79 -0.73
CA GLN A 693 -29.48 26.03 0.72
C GLN A 693 -28.67 24.98 1.48
N ALA A 694 -28.47 23.79 0.90
CA ALA A 694 -27.56 22.76 1.42
C ALA A 694 -27.07 21.84 0.29
N THR A 695 -26.00 21.09 0.56
CA THR A 695 -25.55 19.97 -0.28
C THR A 695 -25.98 18.63 0.32
N ILE A 696 -26.16 17.61 -0.50
CA ILE A 696 -26.44 16.23 -0.05
C ILE A 696 -25.68 15.24 -0.94
N CYS A 697 -25.24 14.12 -0.38
CA CYS A 697 -24.72 13.02 -1.18
C CYS A 697 -25.89 12.12 -1.60
N ASP A 698 -25.85 11.60 -2.82
CA ASP A 698 -26.83 10.60 -3.25
C ASP A 698 -26.60 9.27 -2.54
N GLU A 699 -25.33 8.95 -2.32
CA GLU A 699 -24.82 7.69 -1.83
C GLU A 699 -23.85 7.96 -0.69
N ILE A 700 -24.11 7.44 0.52
CA ILE A 700 -23.15 7.54 1.65
C ILE A 700 -21.94 6.61 1.49
N GLY A 701 -22.06 5.59 0.64
CA GLY A 701 -21.05 4.57 0.42
C GLY A 701 -19.80 5.09 -0.31
N GLY A 702 -18.63 4.65 0.15
CA GLY A 702 -17.34 4.93 -0.51
C GLY A 702 -17.00 6.42 -0.61
N GLY A 703 -16.32 6.80 -1.69
CA GLY A 703 -15.88 8.18 -1.90
C GLY A 703 -16.97 9.16 -2.30
N ASN A 704 -18.11 8.67 -2.82
CA ASN A 704 -19.27 9.51 -3.11
C ASN A 704 -19.88 10.11 -1.84
N GLY A 705 -19.86 9.37 -0.72
CA GLY A 705 -20.36 9.85 0.59
C GLY A 705 -19.67 11.10 1.11
N MET A 706 -18.44 11.37 0.66
CA MET A 706 -17.67 12.55 1.04
C MET A 706 -17.79 13.71 0.04
N LYS A 707 -18.39 13.53 -1.15
CA LYS A 707 -18.44 14.59 -2.18
C LYS A 707 -19.32 15.77 -1.79
N SER A 708 -20.38 15.53 -1.01
CA SER A 708 -21.22 16.59 -0.45
C SER A 708 -20.46 17.50 0.52
N LEU A 709 -19.44 16.96 1.22
CA LEU A 709 -18.57 17.73 2.12
C LEU A 709 -17.62 18.65 1.35
N ILE A 710 -17.06 18.17 0.23
CA ILE A 710 -16.22 18.99 -0.65
C ILE A 710 -17.06 20.11 -1.30
N THR A 711 -18.22 19.76 -1.85
CA THR A 711 -19.11 20.74 -2.50
C THR A 711 -19.75 21.71 -1.51
N SER A 712 -19.93 21.32 -0.25
CA SER A 712 -20.34 22.20 0.85
C SER A 712 -19.40 23.41 0.96
N PHE A 713 -18.09 23.19 0.86
CA PHE A 713 -17.11 24.28 0.84
C PHE A 713 -17.27 25.18 -0.40
N TYR A 714 -17.31 24.61 -1.61
CA TYR A 714 -17.33 25.40 -2.84
C TYR A 714 -18.64 26.18 -3.08
N TYR A 715 -19.78 25.61 -2.69
CA TYR A 715 -21.05 26.34 -2.69
C TYR A 715 -21.18 27.29 -1.49
N ASN A 716 -20.30 27.17 -0.48
CA ASN A 716 -20.40 27.83 0.81
C ASN A 716 -21.75 27.56 1.52
N LEU A 717 -22.22 26.31 1.42
CA LEU A 717 -23.46 25.82 2.03
C LEU A 717 -23.14 24.68 3.00
N PRO A 718 -23.93 24.43 4.05
CA PRO A 718 -23.76 23.22 4.85
C PRO A 718 -24.17 21.96 4.08
N ALA A 719 -23.53 20.83 4.38
CA ALA A 719 -24.00 19.51 3.96
C ALA A 719 -25.13 19.03 4.88
N LEU A 720 -26.11 18.35 4.31
CA LEU A 720 -27.19 17.71 5.06
C LEU A 720 -26.67 16.40 5.66
N ASP A 721 -27.00 16.13 6.93
CA ASP A 721 -26.79 14.82 7.55
C ASP A 721 -27.84 13.83 7.05
N ALA A 722 -27.74 13.45 5.79
CA ALA A 722 -28.59 12.50 5.10
C ALA A 722 -27.94 12.10 3.76
N ASP A 723 -28.42 11.01 3.19
CA ASP A 723 -28.18 10.66 1.79
C ASP A 723 -29.44 10.04 1.16
N LEU A 724 -29.37 9.61 -0.10
CA LEU A 724 -30.54 9.14 -0.85
C LEU A 724 -30.54 7.62 -1.08
N MET A 725 -29.59 6.87 -0.49
CA MET A 725 -29.46 5.43 -0.63
C MET A 725 -29.25 4.70 0.71
N GLY A 726 -28.56 5.28 1.69
CA GLY A 726 -28.14 4.64 2.95
C GLY A 726 -27.07 3.55 2.80
N ARG A 727 -26.60 3.31 1.58
CA ARG A 727 -25.58 2.33 1.17
C ARG A 727 -25.05 2.72 -0.21
N ALA A 728 -24.15 1.91 -0.78
CA ALA A 728 -23.82 1.99 -2.20
C ALA A 728 -24.73 1.15 -3.09
N TYR A 729 -25.01 1.66 -4.29
CA TYR A 729 -25.75 0.99 -5.36
C TYR A 729 -25.10 1.25 -6.74
N PRO A 730 -25.10 0.28 -7.66
CA PRO A 730 -24.39 0.43 -8.93
C PRO A 730 -25.07 1.36 -9.93
N MET A 731 -26.39 1.59 -9.87
CA MET A 731 -27.16 2.29 -10.90
C MET A 731 -27.78 3.62 -10.43
N LEU A 732 -27.84 4.62 -11.31
CA LEU A 732 -28.37 5.95 -11.00
C LEU A 732 -29.84 5.95 -10.59
N ASN A 733 -30.66 5.04 -11.14
CA ASN A 733 -32.07 4.93 -10.77
C ASN A 733 -32.30 4.29 -9.39
N GLN A 734 -31.25 3.81 -8.73
CA GLN A 734 -31.29 3.27 -7.37
C GLN A 734 -31.08 4.37 -6.32
N VAL A 735 -31.66 5.56 -6.54
CA VAL A 735 -31.85 6.58 -5.50
C VAL A 735 -33.30 6.55 -5.02
N LEU A 736 -33.52 6.61 -3.72
CA LEU A 736 -34.84 6.47 -3.12
C LEU A 736 -35.90 7.46 -3.67
N PRO A 737 -35.60 8.74 -3.96
CA PRO A 737 -36.57 9.62 -4.61
C PRO A 737 -37.04 9.10 -5.97
N ALA A 738 -36.19 8.40 -6.73
CA ALA A 738 -36.58 7.80 -8.01
C ALA A 738 -37.43 6.54 -7.82
N VAL A 739 -37.10 5.73 -6.81
CA VAL A 739 -37.86 4.53 -6.43
C VAL A 739 -39.32 4.86 -6.13
N TYR A 740 -39.58 6.01 -5.52
CA TYR A 740 -40.91 6.50 -5.14
C TYR A 740 -41.49 7.55 -6.11
N ASP A 741 -41.01 7.59 -7.35
CA ASP A 741 -41.53 8.46 -8.42
C ASP A 741 -41.64 9.94 -8.01
N ARG A 742 -40.69 10.43 -7.20
CA ARG A 742 -40.67 11.84 -6.78
C ARG A 742 -40.33 12.74 -7.96
N PRO A 743 -40.96 13.93 -8.07
CA PRO A 743 -40.58 14.90 -9.08
C PRO A 743 -39.10 15.22 -8.98
N ASN A 744 -38.45 15.43 -10.14
CA ASN A 744 -37.02 15.77 -10.21
C ASN A 744 -36.14 14.75 -9.46
N ALA A 745 -36.45 13.46 -9.54
CA ALA A 745 -35.59 12.45 -8.93
C ALA A 745 -34.29 12.19 -9.71
N LEU A 746 -34.35 12.25 -11.05
CA LEU A 746 -33.23 11.88 -11.94
C LEU A 746 -32.98 12.85 -13.10
N ILE A 747 -34.02 13.51 -13.62
CA ILE A 747 -33.94 14.41 -14.78
C ILE A 747 -34.70 15.72 -14.49
N PRO A 748 -34.30 16.86 -15.10
CA PRO A 748 -33.11 17.03 -15.93
C PRO A 748 -31.81 16.87 -15.12
N CYS A 749 -30.75 16.33 -15.71
CA CYS A 749 -29.46 16.14 -15.03
C CYS A 749 -28.28 16.58 -15.90
N GLY A 750 -27.16 16.88 -15.24
CA GLY A 750 -25.93 17.34 -15.85
C GLY A 750 -24.78 16.36 -15.70
N LEU A 751 -23.87 16.39 -16.67
CA LEU A 751 -22.62 15.66 -16.68
C LEU A 751 -21.49 16.62 -17.05
N CYS A 752 -20.43 16.67 -16.25
CA CYS A 752 -19.25 17.50 -16.52
C CYS A 752 -17.98 16.66 -16.49
N ASP A 753 -17.15 16.83 -17.52
CA ASP A 753 -15.87 16.14 -17.62
C ASP A 753 -14.74 16.84 -16.87
N GLY A 754 -14.97 18.04 -16.31
CA GLY A 754 -13.96 18.85 -15.63
C GLY A 754 -13.01 19.62 -16.53
N ASP A 755 -13.19 19.54 -17.86
CA ASP A 755 -12.40 20.21 -18.90
C ASP A 755 -13.25 21.20 -19.71
N GLY A 756 -14.26 21.77 -19.05
CA GLY A 756 -15.17 22.77 -19.61
C GLY A 756 -16.33 22.22 -20.44
N ASN A 757 -16.45 20.89 -20.60
CA ASN A 757 -17.63 20.31 -21.26
C ASN A 757 -18.71 19.96 -20.24
N VAL A 758 -19.88 20.56 -20.41
CA VAL A 758 -21.09 20.23 -19.66
C VAL A 758 -22.19 19.77 -20.62
N ALA A 759 -22.73 18.57 -20.37
CA ALA A 759 -23.87 18.02 -21.09
C ALA A 759 -25.09 17.97 -20.16
N LEU A 760 -26.26 18.38 -20.65
CA LEU A 760 -27.53 18.28 -19.92
C LEU A 760 -28.46 17.29 -20.61
N LEU A 761 -28.94 16.29 -19.87
CA LEU A 761 -30.03 15.42 -20.30
C LEU A 761 -31.34 15.92 -19.72
N THR A 762 -32.20 16.45 -20.58
CA THR A 762 -33.42 17.13 -20.16
C THR A 762 -34.66 16.25 -20.22
N LYS A 763 -34.62 15.18 -21.03
CA LYS A 763 -35.72 14.25 -21.22
C LYS A 763 -35.22 12.89 -21.68
N THR A 764 -35.87 11.83 -21.23
CA THR A 764 -35.69 10.46 -21.72
C THR A 764 -37.04 9.72 -21.76
N LYS A 765 -37.07 8.52 -22.34
CA LYS A 765 -38.31 7.71 -22.46
C LYS A 765 -38.70 7.03 -21.13
N ASN A 766 -37.72 6.67 -20.29
CA ASN A 766 -37.91 6.06 -18.96
C ASN A 766 -36.64 6.24 -18.10
N GLU A 767 -36.71 5.98 -16.78
CA GLU A 767 -35.56 6.19 -15.88
C GLU A 767 -34.34 5.31 -16.20
N PHE A 768 -34.53 4.09 -16.69
CA PHE A 768 -33.44 3.15 -16.98
C PHE A 768 -32.51 3.64 -18.10
N LEU A 769 -33.05 4.40 -19.05
CA LEU A 769 -32.24 4.97 -20.14
C LEU A 769 -31.34 6.13 -19.68
N VAL A 770 -31.61 6.76 -18.53
CA VAL A 770 -30.72 7.78 -17.97
C VAL A 770 -29.32 7.18 -17.75
N GLU A 771 -29.28 6.01 -17.12
CA GLU A 771 -28.05 5.24 -16.86
C GLU A 771 -27.27 4.99 -18.15
N THR A 772 -27.91 4.40 -19.16
CA THR A 772 -27.26 4.02 -20.41
C THR A 772 -26.72 5.25 -21.15
N LEU A 773 -27.51 6.32 -21.27
CA LEU A 773 -27.10 7.53 -21.97
C LEU A 773 -25.96 8.23 -21.25
N MET A 774 -26.07 8.39 -19.93
CA MET A 774 -25.01 9.00 -19.12
C MET A 774 -23.72 8.20 -19.19
N ARG A 775 -23.77 6.86 -19.05
CA ARG A 775 -22.54 6.01 -19.11
C ARG A 775 -21.86 6.10 -20.46
N THR A 776 -22.64 6.16 -21.53
CA THR A 776 -22.11 6.32 -22.88
C THR A 776 -21.37 7.66 -23.01
N MET A 777 -21.97 8.77 -22.54
CA MET A 777 -21.30 10.08 -22.53
C MET A 777 -20.07 10.11 -21.62
N THR A 778 -20.15 9.52 -20.43
CA THR A 778 -19.01 9.42 -19.51
C THR A 778 -17.84 8.68 -20.14
N THR A 779 -18.10 7.65 -20.95
CA THR A 779 -17.05 6.91 -21.69
C THR A 779 -16.32 7.84 -22.66
N GLU A 780 -17.05 8.67 -23.41
CA GLU A 780 -16.46 9.66 -24.32
C GLU A 780 -15.66 10.75 -23.57
N MET A 781 -16.11 11.12 -22.38
CA MET A 781 -15.44 12.06 -21.45
C MET A 781 -14.20 11.47 -20.72
N GLY A 782 -13.67 10.35 -21.21
CA GLY A 782 -12.51 9.67 -20.62
C GLY A 782 -12.86 8.73 -19.46
N SER A 783 -14.07 8.17 -19.46
CA SER A 783 -14.57 7.16 -18.53
C SER A 783 -14.67 7.59 -17.06
N SER A 784 -14.74 8.90 -16.79
CA SER A 784 -15.05 9.47 -15.48
C SER A 784 -15.67 10.86 -15.65
N ALA A 785 -16.70 11.22 -14.90
CA ALA A 785 -17.32 12.54 -14.98
C ALA A 785 -18.06 12.87 -13.68
N ALA A 786 -18.21 14.16 -13.38
CA ALA A 786 -19.12 14.61 -12.35
C ALA A 786 -20.56 14.50 -12.87
N PHE A 787 -21.41 13.79 -12.13
CA PHE A 787 -22.83 13.67 -12.40
C PHE A 787 -23.61 14.51 -11.40
N VAL A 788 -24.52 15.33 -11.92
CA VAL A 788 -25.36 16.23 -11.12
C VAL A 788 -26.83 15.97 -11.45
N PRO A 789 -27.55 15.24 -10.58
CA PRO A 789 -29.00 15.16 -10.65
C PRO A 789 -29.65 16.54 -10.38
N PRO A 790 -30.94 16.70 -10.71
CA PRO A 790 -31.67 17.91 -10.36
C PRO A 790 -31.72 18.10 -8.83
N PRO A 791 -31.80 19.34 -8.34
CA PRO A 791 -31.96 19.61 -6.92
C PRO A 791 -33.30 19.05 -6.42
N LEU A 792 -33.32 18.72 -5.13
CA LEU A 792 -34.49 18.19 -4.44
C LEU A 792 -34.96 19.17 -3.38
N ALA A 793 -36.28 19.24 -3.19
CA ALA A 793 -36.83 19.88 -2.00
C ALA A 793 -36.40 19.09 -0.75
N LEU A 794 -36.06 19.78 0.34
CA LEU A 794 -35.67 19.16 1.61
C LEU A 794 -36.67 18.11 2.09
N LYS A 795 -37.97 18.39 1.92
CA LYS A 795 -39.01 17.43 2.28
C LYS A 795 -38.84 16.09 1.57
N ASP A 796 -38.55 16.10 0.26
CA ASP A 796 -38.36 14.87 -0.50
C ASP A 796 -37.06 14.18 -0.11
N ALA A 797 -35.97 14.94 0.12
CA ALA A 797 -34.71 14.38 0.60
C ALA A 797 -34.82 13.75 2.01
N ARG A 798 -35.68 14.30 2.88
CA ARG A 798 -35.92 13.79 4.23
C ARG A 798 -36.87 12.60 4.25
N ASP A 799 -38.01 12.72 3.57
CA ASP A 799 -39.10 11.75 3.65
C ASP A 799 -38.84 10.52 2.74
N TYR A 800 -38.05 10.70 1.68
CA TYR A 800 -37.65 9.66 0.71
C TYR A 800 -36.13 9.54 0.57
N GLY A 801 -35.40 9.85 1.63
CA GLY A 801 -33.97 9.56 1.77
C GLY A 801 -33.68 8.82 3.07
N VAL A 802 -32.40 8.64 3.37
CA VAL A 802 -31.94 8.05 4.63
C VAL A 802 -31.32 9.15 5.47
N VAL A 803 -31.94 9.45 6.61
CA VAL A 803 -31.47 10.50 7.51
C VAL A 803 -30.31 10.03 8.37
N ARG A 804 -29.43 10.98 8.74
CA ARG A 804 -28.34 10.83 9.72
C ARG A 804 -27.20 9.92 9.27
N THR A 805 -26.96 9.80 7.97
CA THR A 805 -25.96 8.87 7.44
C THR A 805 -24.53 9.39 7.53
N GLN A 806 -24.30 10.71 7.58
CA GLN A 806 -22.97 11.25 7.92
C GLN A 806 -22.65 11.01 9.40
N SER A 807 -23.65 11.19 10.28
CA SER A 807 -23.54 10.79 11.69
C SER A 807 -23.29 9.29 11.83
N GLN A 808 -23.97 8.44 11.06
CA GLN A 808 -23.76 7.00 11.05
C GLN A 808 -22.32 6.64 10.67
N ALA A 809 -21.81 7.21 9.57
CA ALA A 809 -20.44 7.02 9.13
C ALA A 809 -19.44 7.43 10.23
N TRP A 810 -19.66 8.58 10.86
CA TRP A 810 -18.81 9.06 11.94
C TRP A 810 -18.80 8.13 13.17
N TRP A 811 -19.96 7.63 13.63
CA TRP A 811 -20.00 6.71 14.77
C TRP A 811 -19.31 5.38 14.47
N ILE A 812 -19.52 4.83 13.28
CA ILE A 812 -18.86 3.61 12.82
C ILE A 812 -17.34 3.81 12.76
N GLY A 813 -16.87 4.87 12.09
CA GLY A 813 -15.45 5.15 11.98
C GLY A 813 -14.78 5.43 13.33
N ARG A 814 -15.49 6.11 14.24
CA ARG A 814 -15.03 6.30 15.62
C ARG A 814 -14.88 4.99 16.38
N ALA A 815 -15.82 4.06 16.24
CA ALA A 815 -15.73 2.74 16.87
C ALA A 815 -14.48 1.98 16.39
N VAL A 816 -14.23 1.98 15.08
CA VAL A 816 -13.02 1.41 14.48
C VAL A 816 -11.76 2.09 15.04
N ALA A 817 -11.75 3.41 15.11
CA ALA A 817 -10.60 4.17 15.62
C ALA A 817 -10.31 3.89 17.10
N ILE A 818 -11.34 3.73 17.94
CA ILE A 818 -11.19 3.33 19.35
C ILE A 818 -10.58 1.93 19.46
N CYS A 819 -11.07 0.97 18.67
CA CYS A 819 -10.50 -0.38 18.61
C CYS A 819 -9.02 -0.35 18.19
N ARG A 820 -8.67 0.45 17.17
CA ARG A 820 -7.26 0.66 16.75
C ARG A 820 -6.41 1.24 17.88
N GLN A 821 -6.90 2.29 18.55
CA GLN A 821 -6.19 2.94 19.66
C GLN A 821 -5.95 1.99 20.84
N LYS A 822 -6.87 1.03 21.07
CA LYS A 822 -6.74 -0.03 22.09
C LYS A 822 -5.98 -1.27 21.60
N ASN A 823 -5.63 -1.33 20.32
CA ASN A 823 -5.11 -2.53 19.65
C ASN A 823 -6.03 -3.76 19.82
N ASP A 824 -7.35 -3.54 19.78
CA ASP A 824 -8.40 -4.54 19.95
C ASP A 824 -9.27 -4.64 18.69
N LEU A 825 -8.66 -5.09 17.60
CA LEU A 825 -9.27 -5.13 16.27
C LEU A 825 -10.37 -6.20 16.15
N LYS A 826 -10.27 -7.28 16.95
CA LYS A 826 -11.28 -8.36 16.97
C LYS A 826 -12.66 -7.87 17.43
N SER A 827 -12.71 -6.80 18.22
CA SER A 827 -13.94 -6.21 18.73
C SER A 827 -14.60 -5.25 17.73
N VAL A 828 -13.95 -4.92 16.62
CA VAL A 828 -14.49 -3.98 15.61
C VAL A 828 -15.90 -4.36 15.13
N PRO A 829 -16.18 -5.63 14.74
CA PRO A 829 -17.53 -6.02 14.36
C PRO A 829 -18.54 -5.79 15.48
N ASP A 830 -18.21 -6.19 16.71
CA ASP A 830 -19.11 -6.05 17.85
C ASP A 830 -19.39 -4.58 18.21
N GLU A 831 -18.38 -3.70 18.15
CA GLU A 831 -18.58 -2.26 18.40
C GLU A 831 -19.42 -1.61 17.31
N ILE A 832 -19.29 -2.02 16.05
CA ILE A 832 -20.17 -1.57 14.95
C ILE A 832 -21.61 -2.06 15.20
N LEU A 833 -21.77 -3.33 15.59
CA LEU A 833 -23.08 -3.95 15.81
C LEU A 833 -23.82 -3.44 17.06
N LYS A 834 -23.12 -2.79 18.00
CA LYS A 834 -23.76 -2.01 19.08
C LYS A 834 -24.41 -0.72 18.58
N LEU A 835 -23.92 -0.18 17.46
CA LEU A 835 -24.41 1.08 16.88
C LEU A 835 -25.52 0.86 15.86
N GLN A 836 -25.48 -0.26 15.15
CA GLN A 836 -26.38 -0.58 14.04
C GLN A 836 -26.79 -2.05 14.10
N THR A 837 -28.07 -2.33 13.84
CA THR A 837 -28.54 -3.72 13.79
C THR A 837 -27.91 -4.47 12.63
N GLY A 838 -27.34 -5.63 12.92
CA GLY A 838 -26.70 -6.47 11.92
C GLY A 838 -26.19 -7.76 12.54
N LYS A 839 -25.34 -8.46 11.79
CA LYS A 839 -24.65 -9.67 12.25
C LYS A 839 -23.23 -9.71 11.69
N CYS A 840 -22.30 -10.23 12.49
CA CYS A 840 -21.05 -10.77 11.97
C CYS A 840 -21.39 -12.13 11.35
N ILE A 841 -21.37 -12.21 10.02
CA ILE A 841 -21.86 -13.38 9.29
C ILE A 841 -20.74 -14.37 8.97
N PHE A 842 -19.48 -13.94 8.93
CA PHE A 842 -18.33 -14.82 8.71
C PHE A 842 -17.00 -14.18 9.14
N VAL A 843 -16.06 -15.00 9.60
CA VAL A 843 -14.66 -14.60 9.80
C VAL A 843 -13.79 -15.65 9.11
N GLY A 844 -12.88 -15.22 8.27
CA GLY A 844 -12.16 -16.15 7.41
C GLY A 844 -11.01 -15.54 6.64
N LYS A 845 -10.54 -16.29 5.65
CA LYS A 845 -9.45 -15.91 4.76
C LYS A 845 -9.88 -16.04 3.31
N ILE A 846 -9.59 -15.03 2.49
CA ILE A 846 -9.90 -15.06 1.06
C ILE A 846 -9.04 -16.16 0.40
N THR A 847 -9.70 -17.13 -0.25
CA THR A 847 -9.06 -18.25 -0.95
C THR A 847 -9.24 -18.20 -2.47
N ASN A 848 -10.18 -17.39 -2.96
CA ASN A 848 -10.33 -17.17 -4.39
C ASN A 848 -10.98 -15.81 -4.66
N VAL A 849 -10.61 -15.19 -5.78
CA VAL A 849 -11.28 -14.00 -6.30
C VAL A 849 -11.33 -14.09 -7.82
N SER A 850 -12.52 -13.99 -8.39
CA SER A 850 -12.75 -13.92 -9.83
C SER A 850 -13.38 -12.58 -10.19
N ARG A 851 -13.01 -12.03 -11.36
CA ARG A 851 -13.49 -10.73 -11.83
C ARG A 851 -13.61 -10.71 -13.35
N GLU A 852 -14.66 -10.08 -13.85
CA GLU A 852 -14.85 -9.74 -15.25
C GLU A 852 -15.51 -8.36 -15.38
N VAL A 853 -15.33 -7.69 -16.51
CA VAL A 853 -15.99 -6.41 -16.80
C VAL A 853 -17.06 -6.66 -17.87
N ARG A 854 -18.31 -6.29 -17.56
CA ARG A 854 -19.46 -6.44 -18.47
C ARG A 854 -20.38 -5.22 -18.34
N ASP A 855 -20.77 -4.64 -19.47
CA ASP A 855 -21.71 -3.50 -19.56
C ASP A 855 -21.31 -2.29 -18.69
N GLY A 856 -20.01 -2.06 -18.50
CA GLY A 856 -19.50 -0.95 -17.69
C GLY A 856 -19.53 -1.19 -16.18
N PHE A 857 -19.74 -2.44 -15.74
CA PHE A 857 -19.68 -2.88 -14.35
C PHE A 857 -18.60 -3.94 -14.15
N THR A 858 -18.02 -3.99 -12.95
CA THR A 858 -17.13 -5.08 -12.54
C THR A 858 -17.97 -6.15 -11.85
N TRP A 859 -18.08 -7.31 -12.49
CA TRP A 859 -18.72 -8.49 -11.93
C TRP A 859 -17.67 -9.43 -11.37
N GLY A 860 -18.02 -10.16 -10.33
CA GLY A 860 -17.11 -11.15 -9.78
C GLY A 860 -17.65 -11.87 -8.58
N GLU A 861 -16.78 -12.68 -8.00
CA GLU A 861 -17.08 -13.47 -6.82
C GLU A 861 -15.82 -13.59 -5.96
N VAL A 862 -15.99 -13.45 -4.63
CA VAL A 862 -14.96 -13.76 -3.65
C VAL A 862 -15.36 -14.99 -2.83
N THR A 863 -14.39 -15.90 -2.63
CA THR A 863 -14.54 -17.08 -1.78
C THR A 863 -13.68 -16.92 -0.53
N ILE A 864 -14.28 -17.17 0.64
CA ILE A 864 -13.66 -16.99 1.95
C ILE A 864 -13.78 -18.31 2.72
N ALA A 865 -12.66 -18.91 3.08
CA ALA A 865 -12.64 -20.10 3.92
C ALA A 865 -12.58 -19.74 5.40
N ARG A 866 -13.14 -20.58 6.27
CA ARG A 866 -13.07 -20.41 7.74
C ARG A 866 -11.61 -20.40 8.20
N LEU A 867 -11.31 -19.64 9.27
CA LEU A 867 -10.07 -19.80 10.02
C LEU A 867 -10.10 -21.15 10.76
N ARG A 868 -8.94 -21.80 10.92
CA ARG A 868 -8.84 -23.04 11.68
C ARG A 868 -8.99 -22.78 13.19
N ASP A 869 -9.31 -23.81 13.98
CA ASP A 869 -9.55 -23.66 15.43
C ASP A 869 -8.32 -23.19 16.21
N ASP A 870 -7.12 -23.51 15.72
CA ASP A 870 -5.82 -23.03 16.20
C ASP A 870 -5.48 -21.60 15.77
N GLU A 871 -6.18 -21.07 14.76
CA GLU A 871 -6.01 -19.70 14.23
C GLU A 871 -6.96 -18.69 14.93
N LEU A 872 -7.78 -19.14 15.89
CA LEU A 872 -8.65 -18.30 16.73
C LEU A 872 -7.93 -17.94 18.03
N GLU A 873 -7.51 -16.66 18.17
CA GLU A 873 -6.74 -16.18 19.34
C GLU A 873 -7.47 -16.29 20.71
N ASP A 874 -8.76 -16.66 20.75
CA ASP A 874 -9.52 -17.09 21.93
C ASP A 874 -10.85 -17.77 21.49
N SER A 875 -11.29 -18.82 22.19
CA SER A 875 -12.50 -19.62 21.91
C SER A 875 -13.86 -18.89 22.09
N SER A 876 -13.85 -17.56 22.11
CA SER A 876 -15.02 -16.69 22.29
C SER A 876 -15.45 -15.95 21.02
N ALA A 877 -14.63 -15.97 19.96
CA ALA A 877 -15.06 -15.49 18.65
C ALA A 877 -16.06 -16.50 18.07
N VAL A 878 -17.31 -16.08 17.89
CA VAL A 878 -18.39 -16.93 17.38
C VAL A 878 -18.08 -17.30 15.93
N SER A 879 -17.47 -18.47 15.73
CA SER A 879 -17.51 -19.17 14.46
C SER A 879 -18.95 -19.62 14.24
N THR A 880 -19.70 -18.91 13.39
CA THR A 880 -21.07 -19.27 13.01
C THR A 880 -21.14 -20.46 12.04
N ALA A 881 -20.00 -20.95 11.54
CA ALA A 881 -19.93 -22.10 10.64
C ALA A 881 -19.45 -23.37 11.36
N GLU A 882 -20.24 -24.44 11.26
CA GLU A 882 -19.81 -25.83 11.49
C GLU A 882 -19.24 -26.39 10.17
N ASP A 883 -18.22 -27.27 10.24
CA ASP A 883 -17.51 -27.93 9.13
C ASP A 883 -16.68 -27.03 8.18
N ASP A 884 -15.96 -27.65 7.22
CA ASP A 884 -15.15 -27.08 6.12
C ASP A 884 -15.95 -26.19 5.13
N SER A 885 -16.98 -25.51 5.62
CA SER A 885 -17.85 -24.61 4.87
C SER A 885 -17.10 -23.35 4.42
N VAL A 886 -17.44 -22.83 3.24
CA VAL A 886 -16.87 -21.60 2.68
C VAL A 886 -17.95 -20.55 2.45
N MET A 887 -17.63 -19.29 2.68
CA MET A 887 -18.48 -18.18 2.27
C MET A 887 -18.19 -17.76 0.84
N VAL A 888 -19.25 -17.52 0.07
CA VAL A 888 -19.18 -17.06 -1.33
C VAL A 888 -19.98 -15.78 -1.47
N ILE A 889 -19.34 -14.72 -1.97
CA ILE A 889 -19.97 -13.40 -2.15
C ILE A 889 -19.83 -12.94 -3.62
N PRO A 890 -20.89 -13.09 -4.43
CA PRO A 890 -21.02 -12.43 -5.72
C PRO A 890 -21.18 -10.90 -5.60
N PHE A 891 -20.60 -10.16 -6.54
CA PHE A 891 -20.66 -8.70 -6.58
C PHE A 891 -20.81 -8.13 -8.00
N GLN A 892 -21.42 -6.94 -8.08
CA GLN A 892 -21.47 -6.05 -9.26
C GLN A 892 -21.04 -4.65 -8.80
N ASN A 893 -19.75 -4.35 -8.83
CA ASN A 893 -19.07 -3.27 -8.08
C ASN A 893 -19.25 -3.38 -6.55
N GLU A 894 -20.48 -3.57 -6.06
CA GLU A 894 -20.87 -3.78 -4.67
C GLU A 894 -21.22 -5.26 -4.40
N ASN A 895 -21.04 -5.72 -3.16
CA ASN A 895 -21.43 -7.04 -2.69
C ASN A 895 -22.96 -7.19 -2.67
N LEU A 896 -23.47 -8.23 -3.32
CA LEU A 896 -24.91 -8.39 -3.54
C LEU A 896 -25.54 -9.42 -2.61
N VAL A 897 -24.87 -10.56 -2.42
CA VAL A 897 -25.39 -11.70 -1.65
C VAL A 897 -24.23 -12.46 -1.00
N ALA A 898 -24.47 -13.02 0.17
CA ALA A 898 -23.52 -13.88 0.86
C ALA A 898 -24.15 -15.27 1.05
N TYR A 899 -23.47 -16.28 0.51
CA TYR A 899 -23.81 -17.69 0.66
C TYR A 899 -22.81 -18.40 1.55
N ILE A 900 -23.27 -19.45 2.24
CA ILE A 900 -22.44 -20.47 2.86
C ILE A 900 -22.61 -21.75 2.05
N ASP A 901 -21.50 -22.20 1.45
CA ASP A 901 -21.41 -23.47 0.75
C ASP A 901 -20.79 -24.51 1.68
N LYS A 902 -21.52 -25.61 1.90
CA LYS A 902 -21.08 -26.73 2.72
C LYS A 902 -20.35 -27.79 1.89
N PRO A 903 -19.50 -28.63 2.50
CA PRO A 903 -18.79 -29.70 1.80
C PRO A 903 -19.70 -30.74 1.12
N ASP A 904 -20.93 -30.92 1.61
CA ASP A 904 -21.95 -31.80 1.04
C ASP A 904 -22.64 -31.23 -0.22
N GLY A 905 -22.25 -30.02 -0.64
CA GLY A 905 -22.82 -29.30 -1.77
C GLY A 905 -24.06 -28.47 -1.45
N ALA A 906 -24.51 -28.42 -0.19
CA ALA A 906 -25.62 -27.57 0.21
C ALA A 906 -25.19 -26.09 0.26
N ARG A 907 -26.01 -25.21 -0.33
CA ARG A 907 -25.82 -23.75 -0.31
C ARG A 907 -26.91 -23.08 0.52
N THR A 908 -26.52 -22.22 1.46
CA THR A 908 -27.44 -21.44 2.32
C THR A 908 -27.16 -19.95 2.16
N MET A 909 -28.17 -19.16 1.82
CA MET A 909 -28.06 -17.70 1.82
C MET A 909 -28.10 -17.18 3.26
N VAL A 910 -27.14 -16.31 3.62
CA VAL A 910 -27.06 -15.71 4.98
C VAL A 910 -27.36 -14.22 5.01
N ALA A 911 -27.10 -13.50 3.92
CA ALA A 911 -27.44 -12.09 3.76
C ALA A 911 -27.62 -11.77 2.27
N ILE A 912 -28.50 -10.82 1.96
CA ILE A 912 -28.76 -10.38 0.59
C ILE A 912 -29.20 -8.92 0.57
N VAL A 913 -28.85 -8.22 -0.51
CA VAL A 913 -29.31 -6.87 -0.85
C VAL A 913 -30.86 -6.77 -0.71
N PRO A 914 -31.43 -5.69 -0.14
CA PRO A 914 -30.84 -4.38 0.19
C PRO A 914 -30.00 -4.28 1.47
N ASP A 915 -29.85 -5.34 2.26
CA ASP A 915 -28.99 -5.29 3.44
C ASP A 915 -27.51 -5.09 3.02
N LEU A 916 -26.77 -4.35 3.84
CA LEU A 916 -25.40 -3.95 3.52
C LEU A 916 -24.46 -5.10 3.85
N ILE A 917 -23.80 -5.67 2.83
CA ILE A 917 -22.79 -6.72 3.00
C ILE A 917 -21.41 -6.10 2.86
N THR A 918 -20.66 -6.06 3.97
CA THR A 918 -19.35 -5.41 4.02
C THR A 918 -18.28 -6.38 4.46
N VAL A 919 -17.18 -6.39 3.70
CA VAL A 919 -15.97 -7.15 4.01
C VAL A 919 -14.96 -6.20 4.63
N LEU A 920 -14.54 -6.51 5.85
CA LEU A 920 -13.53 -5.77 6.60
C LEU A 920 -12.20 -6.53 6.56
N ASP A 921 -11.09 -5.83 6.45
CA ASP A 921 -9.78 -6.39 6.75
C ASP A 921 -9.66 -6.61 8.25
N SER A 922 -9.52 -7.86 8.68
CA SER A 922 -9.44 -8.20 10.10
C SER A 922 -8.18 -7.63 10.78
N GLN A 923 -7.16 -7.23 10.01
CA GLN A 923 -5.90 -6.69 10.55
C GLN A 923 -5.92 -5.18 10.79
N SER A 924 -6.83 -4.46 10.16
CA SER A 924 -6.96 -3.01 10.33
C SER A 924 -8.35 -2.59 10.83
N GLY A 925 -9.35 -3.46 10.72
CA GLY A 925 -10.76 -3.12 10.89
C GLY A 925 -11.30 -2.23 9.77
N SER A 926 -10.48 -1.91 8.75
CA SER A 926 -10.89 -1.10 7.61
C SER A 926 -11.80 -1.87 6.66
N HIS A 927 -12.59 -1.15 5.89
CA HIS A 927 -13.30 -1.71 4.74
C HIS A 927 -12.35 -2.19 3.63
N LEU A 928 -12.76 -3.25 2.92
CA LEU A 928 -12.15 -3.68 1.67
C LEU A 928 -13.13 -3.48 0.51
N GLY A 929 -12.74 -2.65 -0.46
CA GLY A 929 -13.44 -2.57 -1.75
C GLY A 929 -13.28 -3.85 -2.56
N THR A 930 -14.22 -4.14 -3.47
CA THR A 930 -14.17 -5.33 -4.35
C THR A 930 -12.91 -5.36 -5.23
N GLN A 931 -12.34 -4.19 -5.54
CA GLN A 931 -11.04 -4.03 -6.21
C GLN A 931 -9.83 -4.40 -5.34
N MET A 932 -9.99 -4.39 -4.02
CA MET A 932 -8.92 -4.69 -3.06
C MET A 932 -8.90 -6.16 -2.61
N TYR A 933 -9.92 -6.96 -2.93
CA TYR A 933 -9.92 -8.38 -2.56
C TYR A 933 -8.70 -9.09 -3.12
N SER A 934 -7.89 -9.67 -2.23
CA SER A 934 -6.66 -10.35 -2.60
C SER A 934 -6.60 -11.69 -1.90
N TYR A 935 -6.05 -12.70 -2.59
CA TYR A 935 -5.86 -14.02 -2.01
C TYR A 935 -5.02 -13.93 -0.73
N GLY A 936 -5.48 -14.59 0.31
CA GLY A 936 -4.79 -14.71 1.58
C GLY A 936 -5.12 -13.63 2.60
N SER A 937 -5.84 -12.55 2.22
CA SER A 937 -6.31 -11.55 3.17
C SER A 937 -7.24 -12.17 4.22
N ARG A 938 -7.00 -11.84 5.49
CA ARG A 938 -7.91 -12.16 6.59
C ARG A 938 -9.03 -11.15 6.61
N VAL A 939 -10.25 -11.64 6.65
CA VAL A 939 -11.43 -10.79 6.53
C VAL A 939 -12.52 -11.17 7.51
N THR A 940 -13.25 -10.15 7.93
CA THR A 940 -14.46 -10.28 8.70
C THR A 940 -15.61 -9.73 7.88
N VAL A 941 -16.65 -10.53 7.67
CA VAL A 941 -17.84 -10.14 6.90
C VAL A 941 -18.96 -9.81 7.87
N ILE A 942 -19.45 -8.58 7.77
CA ILE A 942 -20.61 -8.10 8.51
C ILE A 942 -21.76 -7.82 7.54
N ALA A 943 -22.99 -8.03 8.01
CA ALA A 943 -24.20 -7.61 7.34
C ALA A 943 -24.97 -6.63 8.24
N LEU A 944 -25.37 -5.47 7.72
CA LEU A 944 -26.15 -4.46 8.43
C LEU A 944 -27.54 -4.31 7.79
N ALA A 945 -28.55 -4.06 8.61
CA ALA A 945 -29.92 -3.88 8.13
C ALA A 945 -30.05 -2.65 7.21
N GLY A 946 -30.66 -2.84 6.04
CA GLY A 946 -30.96 -1.75 5.11
C GLY A 946 -32.08 -0.83 5.62
N SER A 947 -32.16 0.38 5.06
CA SER A 947 -33.25 1.32 5.37
C SER A 947 -34.62 0.69 5.07
N PRO A 948 -35.66 0.92 5.90
CA PRO A 948 -37.00 0.37 5.68
C PRO A 948 -37.59 0.75 4.32
N LEU A 949 -37.18 1.90 3.76
CA LEU A 949 -37.60 2.33 2.42
C LEU A 949 -37.21 1.30 1.33
N TRP A 950 -36.05 0.66 1.46
CA TRP A 950 -35.64 -0.40 0.55
C TRP A 950 -36.37 -1.73 0.72
N THR A 951 -37.00 -1.94 1.88
CA THR A 951 -37.75 -3.16 2.20
C THR A 951 -39.22 -3.10 1.81
N THR A 952 -39.69 -1.95 1.30
CA THR A 952 -41.03 -1.80 0.71
C THR A 952 -41.13 -2.53 -0.63
N PRO A 953 -42.33 -2.84 -1.14
CA PRO A 953 -42.50 -3.40 -2.49
C PRO A 953 -41.82 -2.56 -3.58
N GLU A 954 -41.92 -1.23 -3.49
CA GLU A 954 -41.28 -0.29 -4.41
C GLU A 954 -39.75 -0.36 -4.31
N GLY A 955 -39.22 -0.36 -3.09
CA GLY A 955 -37.80 -0.52 -2.79
C GLY A 955 -37.22 -1.83 -3.31
N LEU A 956 -37.86 -2.95 -3.02
CA LEU A 956 -37.40 -4.28 -3.42
C LEU A 956 -37.42 -4.48 -4.94
N ARG A 957 -38.35 -3.84 -5.64
CA ARG A 957 -38.43 -3.87 -7.11
C ARG A 957 -37.18 -3.29 -7.79
N ILE A 958 -36.56 -2.27 -7.19
CA ILE A 958 -35.44 -1.52 -7.80
C ILE A 958 -34.09 -1.85 -7.15
N GLY A 959 -34.08 -2.03 -5.83
CA GLY A 959 -32.88 -2.25 -5.03
C GLY A 959 -32.82 -3.60 -4.32
N GLY A 960 -33.78 -4.50 -4.57
CA GLY A 960 -33.82 -5.85 -4.00
C GLY A 960 -33.21 -6.93 -4.92
N PRO A 961 -33.27 -8.20 -4.51
CA PRO A 961 -32.58 -9.31 -5.19
C PRO A 961 -32.91 -9.45 -6.68
N GLU A 962 -34.20 -9.36 -7.04
CA GLU A 962 -34.67 -9.54 -8.42
C GLU A 962 -34.10 -8.49 -9.38
N ALA A 963 -33.84 -7.26 -8.90
CA ALA A 963 -33.24 -6.18 -9.70
C ALA A 963 -31.83 -6.53 -10.19
N PHE A 964 -31.13 -7.42 -9.48
CA PHE A 964 -29.80 -7.93 -9.84
C PHE A 964 -29.85 -9.31 -10.50
N GLY A 965 -31.03 -9.82 -10.84
CA GLY A 965 -31.21 -11.16 -11.40
C GLY A 965 -30.98 -12.30 -10.41
N LEU A 966 -30.99 -12.01 -9.10
CA LEU A 966 -30.91 -13.03 -8.06
C LEU A 966 -32.28 -13.69 -7.86
N LYS A 967 -32.28 -15.00 -7.61
CA LYS A 967 -33.51 -15.81 -7.45
C LYS A 967 -33.94 -15.96 -5.99
N ASP A 968 -33.07 -15.64 -5.05
CA ASP A 968 -33.32 -15.77 -3.62
C ASP A 968 -34.28 -14.69 -3.13
N SER A 969 -35.20 -15.07 -2.25
CA SER A 969 -36.14 -14.13 -1.62
C SER A 969 -35.45 -13.29 -0.54
N TYR A 970 -35.75 -12.00 -0.49
CA TYR A 970 -35.23 -11.13 0.56
C TYR A 970 -35.78 -11.51 1.94
N THR A 971 -34.88 -11.65 2.91
CA THR A 971 -35.20 -11.78 4.33
C THR A 971 -34.29 -10.80 5.10
N PRO A 972 -34.85 -9.83 5.85
CA PRO A 972 -34.05 -8.85 6.58
C PRO A 972 -33.10 -9.51 7.59
N ILE A 973 -31.85 -9.05 7.64
CA ILE A 973 -30.85 -9.51 8.60
C ILE A 973 -31.20 -9.10 10.03
N GLY A 974 -31.98 -8.02 10.19
CA GLY A 974 -32.51 -7.52 11.44
C GLY A 974 -33.36 -6.26 11.25
N GLN A 975 -33.83 -5.69 12.36
CA GLN A 975 -34.63 -4.46 12.36
C GLN A 975 -33.73 -3.22 12.23
N TYR A 976 -33.98 -2.38 11.22
CA TYR A 976 -33.27 -1.11 11.06
C TYR A 976 -33.45 -0.18 12.28
N ILE A 977 -32.36 0.47 12.69
CA ILE A 977 -32.34 1.50 13.73
C ILE A 977 -31.89 2.81 13.10
N THR A 978 -32.68 3.86 13.27
CA THR A 978 -32.28 5.21 12.82
C THR A 978 -30.97 5.62 13.49
N PRO A 979 -29.95 6.05 12.72
CA PRO A 979 -28.67 6.42 13.28
C PRO A 979 -28.77 7.53 14.32
N LYS A 980 -27.92 7.44 15.34
CA LYS A 980 -27.79 8.46 16.39
C LYS A 980 -27.17 9.73 15.81
N SER A 981 -27.85 10.87 15.94
CA SER A 981 -27.32 12.16 15.45
C SER A 981 -26.12 12.62 16.28
N VAL A 982 -25.02 12.94 15.61
CA VAL A 982 -23.84 13.57 16.24
C VAL A 982 -24.20 14.97 16.74
N ILE A 983 -24.95 15.73 15.94
CA ILE A 983 -25.40 17.09 16.27
C ILE A 983 -26.21 17.08 17.56
N GLU A 984 -27.29 16.29 17.63
CA GLU A 984 -28.16 16.23 18.83
C GLU A 984 -27.42 15.73 20.06
N THR A 985 -26.44 14.84 19.89
CA THR A 985 -25.69 14.25 21.02
C THR A 985 -24.72 15.24 21.66
N TYR A 986 -24.13 16.12 20.86
CA TYR A 986 -23.06 17.02 21.30
C TYR A 986 -23.44 18.50 21.29
N GLN A 987 -24.69 18.82 20.96
CA GLN A 987 -25.24 20.17 21.10
C GLN A 987 -25.24 20.58 22.57
N SER A 988 -24.51 21.65 22.87
CA SER A 988 -24.40 22.27 24.20
C SER A 988 -25.36 23.43 24.38
#